data_AF-A0A7S4DUK8-F1
#
_entry.id   AF-A0A7S4DUK8-F1
#
_cell.length_a   1.000
_cell.length_b   1.000
_cell.length_c   1.000
_cell.angle_alpha   90.00
_cell.angle_beta   90.00
_cell.angle_gamma   90.00
#
_symmetry.space_group_name_H-M   'P 1'
#
loop_
_entity.id
_entity.type
_entity.pdbx_description
1 polymer ?
#
loop_
_entity_poly.entity_id
_entity_poly.type
_entity_poly.pdbx_seq_one_letter_code
_entity_poly.pdbx_strand_id
1 'polypeptide(L)'
;MADHTPAVSKRPRDTSPPPPTWKLGSTLKQYAFKPENKTKGPGNGTWVAYSQMMLEQNMKPKADKRSEIAKVLSDVRSLEDKLREESRGRDPLLLKKDAIHGVIEPPTWREFRKSWAEGSQLEFLDRDDARGWRRARVTKVESTKGGDVLTLLLSPTLASEEAREVSVLRSDLTRVRPVIGNRLEKLKTTRQSRHDERLELYNKVKASLEMELQMEVALLSRRLKSEHKKAKRDIESLIGQLADERLARLTINDIDQVWISIDARFEAKAKKTADIIESMGVLEEKRRAEVTRIITSLVRALTDIAHLLPDQIEQLMRADVWQANLQIVRNKTWHKELAARLRVQHLKERMDVRLEWKEARHKWRAFRHAHAISEYKKELALPEYSNPPELRVIFGALASSKRRIEKESIQCVSTIINLKAIPYATSSDKEGVIGCQDPVFQSEHHLIPTNVKRNEQRIFQLREDFNKAIDACKTSLTELRQRVDAKARQRLEALRKQLKDIASESDDQIEDFLQKDDHMLPLIEKRLADAKALFDRTDGALDKHDDFYQKLENICKYFTNVSQEWKKHFAALYLREVETKEDLFQISDNHMERLQYGKDSLENQLAKQIERLLREPTVESLATRMKEINELVGPGGKIELAHQNFNDKSQATSTEHMPLLGKLSRKFVRKMGSLMGVRAEGELHAQDESEQARSIDEHNKEEQGGEEEKEEKKDGEGEKKKEEEKKDMVTFEITMDDGQSDAFSEIHDPAALVAHIMATGKPDPPPVPEKAEEGAEEEEKEEEKK
;
A
#
# COMPACT_ATOMS: atom_id res chain seq x y z
N MET A 1 -18.66 -47.48 37.89
CA MET A 1 -19.27 -46.43 38.74
C MET A 1 -18.70 -45.09 38.31
N ALA A 2 -19.60 -44.15 38.04
CA ALA A 2 -19.40 -42.75 37.63
C ALA A 2 -18.88 -42.52 36.20
N ASP A 3 -19.83 -42.49 35.26
CA ASP A 3 -19.75 -41.83 33.95
C ASP A 3 -19.80 -40.30 34.12
N HIS A 4 -18.91 -39.58 33.43
CA HIS A 4 -19.04 -38.14 33.21
C HIS A 4 -18.79 -37.80 31.72
N THR A 5 -19.89 -37.71 30.99
CA THR A 5 -20.01 -36.99 29.71
C THR A 5 -20.10 -35.48 29.95
N PRO A 6 -19.39 -34.62 29.18
CA PRO A 6 -19.59 -33.19 29.25
C PRO A 6 -20.76 -32.73 28.37
N ALA A 7 -21.62 -31.91 28.97
CA ALA A 7 -22.82 -31.34 28.39
C ALA A 7 -22.52 -30.27 27.32
N VAL A 8 -23.30 -30.32 26.25
CA VAL A 8 -23.39 -29.32 25.18
C VAL A 8 -24.01 -28.04 25.72
N SER A 9 -23.22 -26.96 25.77
CA SER A 9 -23.65 -25.61 26.09
C SER A 9 -24.51 -25.03 24.96
N LYS A 10 -25.79 -24.81 25.23
CA LYS A 10 -26.72 -24.03 24.38
C LYS A 10 -26.46 -22.54 24.61
N ARG A 11 -26.03 -21.84 23.56
CA ARG A 11 -25.93 -20.37 23.53
C ARG A 11 -27.32 -19.73 23.66
N PRO A 12 -27.44 -18.56 24.32
CA PRO A 12 -28.68 -17.78 24.32
C PRO A 12 -28.95 -17.21 22.92
N ARG A 13 -30.22 -17.26 22.49
CA ARG A 13 -30.70 -16.59 21.28
C ARG A 13 -30.80 -15.10 21.55
N ASP A 14 -29.94 -14.32 20.91
CA ASP A 14 -30.15 -12.89 20.72
C ASP A 14 -31.35 -12.68 19.78
N THR A 15 -32.44 -12.15 20.33
CA THR A 15 -33.56 -11.58 19.56
C THR A 15 -33.29 -10.10 19.34
N SER A 16 -32.57 -9.77 18.27
CA SER A 16 -32.51 -8.41 17.72
C SER A 16 -33.47 -8.32 16.53
N PRO A 17 -34.31 -7.27 16.44
CA PRO A 17 -35.25 -7.11 15.33
C PRO A 17 -34.50 -6.79 14.02
N PRO A 18 -35.00 -7.24 12.86
CA PRO A 18 -34.38 -6.97 11.57
C PRO A 18 -34.51 -5.48 11.20
N PRO A 19 -33.53 -4.90 10.47
CA PRO A 19 -33.64 -3.54 9.96
C PRO A 19 -34.73 -3.42 8.88
N PRO A 20 -35.36 -2.25 8.72
CA PRO A 20 -36.46 -2.06 7.78
C PRO A 20 -35.98 -2.22 6.34
N THR A 21 -36.56 -3.18 5.63
CA THR A 21 -36.43 -3.32 4.18
C THR A 21 -37.23 -2.22 3.48
N TRP A 22 -36.55 -1.31 2.82
CA TRP A 22 -37.18 -0.35 1.91
C TRP A 22 -37.58 -1.09 0.63
N LYS A 23 -38.87 -1.31 0.44
CA LYS A 23 -39.44 -1.74 -0.85
C LYS A 23 -39.42 -0.53 -1.78
N LEU A 24 -38.51 -0.53 -2.76
CA LEU A 24 -38.61 0.40 -3.88
C LEU A 24 -39.76 -0.09 -4.79
N GLY A 25 -40.82 0.72 -4.85
CA GLY A 25 -41.95 0.53 -5.75
C GLY A 25 -41.51 0.56 -7.20
N SER A 26 -42.04 -0.40 -7.94
CA SER A 26 -41.88 -0.62 -9.36
C SER A 26 -42.69 0.39 -10.18
N THR A 27 -42.03 1.31 -10.88
CA THR A 27 -42.57 1.96 -12.08
C THR A 27 -41.42 2.54 -12.90
N LEU A 28 -41.00 1.83 -13.95
CA LEU A 28 -40.55 2.40 -15.24
C LEU A 28 -40.14 1.25 -16.18
N LYS A 29 -41.09 0.84 -17.00
CA LYS A 29 -40.86 0.13 -18.26
C LYS A 29 -40.53 1.15 -19.34
N GLN A 30 -39.73 0.70 -20.31
CA GLN A 30 -39.45 1.28 -21.65
C GLN A 30 -38.43 2.42 -21.68
N TYR A 31 -37.17 2.10 -22.03
CA TYR A 31 -36.59 2.35 -23.36
C TYR A 31 -35.31 1.50 -23.55
N ALA A 32 -35.09 1.14 -24.81
CA ALA A 32 -34.17 0.18 -25.43
C ALA A 32 -32.70 0.11 -24.95
N PHE A 33 -32.07 -1.08 -25.08
CA PHE A 33 -31.03 -1.33 -26.09
C PHE A 33 -30.65 -2.82 -26.18
N LYS A 34 -30.70 -3.39 -27.40
CA LYS A 34 -30.12 -4.71 -27.74
C LYS A 34 -28.58 -4.62 -27.73
N PRO A 35 -27.88 -5.72 -27.39
CA PRO A 35 -26.67 -6.07 -28.13
C PRO A 35 -26.78 -7.48 -28.72
N GLU A 36 -26.90 -7.52 -30.03
CA GLU A 36 -26.46 -8.65 -30.85
C GLU A 36 -24.93 -8.60 -30.90
N ASN A 37 -24.24 -9.56 -30.28
CA ASN A 37 -23.22 -10.38 -30.95
C ASN A 37 -22.65 -11.43 -30.00
N LYS A 38 -22.97 -12.68 -30.34
CA LYS A 38 -22.36 -13.89 -29.77
C LYS A 38 -21.02 -14.10 -30.48
N THR A 39 -19.92 -13.95 -29.76
CA THR A 39 -18.66 -14.63 -30.12
C THR A 39 -18.31 -15.64 -29.04
N LYS A 40 -18.18 -16.88 -29.51
CA LYS A 40 -17.86 -18.11 -28.78
C LYS A 40 -16.57 -17.94 -27.98
N GLY A 41 -16.60 -18.27 -26.69
CA GLY A 41 -15.38 -18.43 -25.90
C GLY A 41 -14.68 -19.76 -26.20
N PRO A 42 -13.34 -19.83 -26.16
CA PRO A 42 -12.63 -21.01 -25.70
C PRO A 42 -12.55 -20.91 -24.17
N GLY A 43 -13.04 -21.88 -23.40
CA GLY A 43 -12.43 -23.19 -23.30
C GLY A 43 -11.49 -23.20 -22.10
N ASN A 44 -12.03 -23.64 -20.95
CA ASN A 44 -11.28 -23.98 -19.74
C ASN A 44 -10.06 -24.86 -20.09
N GLY A 45 -8.83 -24.34 -19.93
CA GLY A 45 -7.65 -25.15 -20.24
C GLY A 45 -6.26 -24.54 -20.02
N THR A 46 -6.09 -23.42 -19.31
CA THR A 46 -4.76 -22.73 -19.27
C THR A 46 -4.25 -22.30 -17.90
N TRP A 47 -4.90 -22.68 -16.79
CA TRP A 47 -4.37 -22.37 -15.44
C TRP A 47 -3.25 -23.31 -14.95
N VAL A 48 -3.02 -24.45 -15.64
CA VAL A 48 -1.92 -25.37 -15.30
C VAL A 48 -0.62 -25.01 -16.04
N ALA A 49 -0.71 -24.36 -17.21
CA ALA A 49 0.49 -24.02 -17.99
C ALA A 49 1.29 -22.84 -17.40
N TYR A 50 0.63 -21.89 -16.74
CA TYR A 50 1.30 -20.69 -16.20
C TYR A 50 2.08 -20.98 -14.90
N SER A 51 1.55 -21.86 -14.04
CA SER A 51 2.22 -22.30 -12.82
C SER A 51 3.40 -23.25 -13.11
N GLN A 52 3.30 -24.07 -14.15
CA GLN A 52 4.40 -24.93 -14.60
C GLN A 52 5.53 -24.14 -15.29
N MET A 53 5.20 -23.08 -16.03
CA MET A 53 6.21 -22.18 -16.63
C MET A 53 6.95 -21.32 -15.59
N MET A 54 6.28 -20.89 -14.52
CA MET A 54 6.90 -20.15 -13.40
C MET A 54 7.77 -21.04 -12.49
N LEU A 55 7.45 -22.33 -12.38
CA LEU A 55 8.29 -23.33 -11.70
C LEU A 55 9.52 -23.70 -12.54
N GLU A 56 9.39 -23.83 -13.86
CA GLU A 56 10.53 -24.15 -14.75
C GLU A 56 11.51 -22.98 -14.97
N GLN A 57 11.04 -21.72 -14.90
CA GLN A 57 11.92 -20.55 -14.94
C GLN A 57 12.65 -20.28 -13.62
N ASN A 58 12.06 -20.63 -12.47
CA ASN A 58 12.70 -20.44 -11.14
C ASN A 58 13.56 -21.63 -10.69
N MET A 59 13.46 -22.81 -11.33
CA MET A 59 14.25 -24.01 -11.00
C MET A 59 15.52 -24.18 -11.87
N LYS A 60 15.76 -23.33 -12.87
CA LYS A 60 17.07 -23.30 -13.54
C LYS A 60 18.04 -22.46 -12.69
N PRO A 61 19.04 -23.05 -12.02
CA PRO A 61 20.05 -22.24 -11.34
C PRO A 61 20.68 -21.31 -12.38
N LYS A 62 20.56 -20.00 -12.16
CA LYS A 62 21.27 -18.95 -12.91
C LYS A 62 22.73 -19.41 -13.07
N ALA A 63 23.33 -19.17 -14.23
CA ALA A 63 24.68 -19.65 -14.57
C ALA A 63 25.71 -19.37 -13.45
N ASP A 64 25.50 -18.31 -12.68
CA ASP A 64 26.32 -17.92 -11.52
C ASP A 64 26.22 -18.89 -10.32
N LYS A 65 25.05 -19.48 -10.04
CA LYS A 65 24.93 -20.52 -9.00
C LYS A 65 25.59 -21.83 -9.44
N ARG A 66 25.61 -22.12 -10.75
CA ARG A 66 26.33 -23.29 -11.29
C ARG A 66 27.84 -23.11 -11.20
N SER A 67 28.36 -21.89 -11.40
CA SER A 67 29.79 -21.60 -11.25
C SER A 67 30.22 -21.64 -9.78
N GLU A 68 29.38 -21.18 -8.86
CA GLU A 68 29.65 -21.22 -7.42
C GLU A 68 29.61 -22.66 -6.86
N ILE A 69 28.63 -23.49 -7.28
CA ILE A 69 28.58 -24.92 -6.96
C ILE A 69 29.76 -25.66 -7.61
N ALA A 70 30.14 -25.34 -8.85
CA ALA A 70 31.31 -25.93 -9.50
C ALA A 70 32.61 -25.58 -8.77
N LYS A 71 32.73 -24.36 -8.24
CA LYS A 71 33.87 -23.93 -7.42
C LYS A 71 33.92 -24.67 -6.08
N VAL A 72 32.81 -24.79 -5.37
CA VAL A 72 32.73 -25.58 -4.12
C VAL A 72 33.04 -27.06 -4.37
N LEU A 73 32.52 -27.65 -5.45
CA LEU A 73 32.84 -29.05 -5.80
C LEU A 73 34.30 -29.22 -6.24
N SER A 74 34.91 -28.22 -6.88
CA SER A 74 36.34 -28.19 -7.19
C SER A 74 37.19 -28.08 -5.92
N ASP A 75 36.79 -27.26 -4.95
CA ASP A 75 37.48 -27.10 -3.67
C ASP A 75 37.35 -28.35 -2.80
N VAL A 76 36.19 -29.01 -2.80
CA VAL A 76 35.98 -30.30 -2.14
C VAL A 76 36.82 -31.39 -2.80
N ARG A 77 36.88 -31.46 -4.14
CA ARG A 77 37.77 -32.42 -4.84
C ARG A 77 39.24 -32.13 -4.58
N SER A 78 39.66 -30.87 -4.54
CA SER A 78 41.02 -30.48 -4.17
C SER A 78 41.38 -30.86 -2.73
N LEU A 79 40.44 -30.73 -1.79
CA LEU A 79 40.61 -31.21 -0.42
C LEU A 79 40.64 -32.73 -0.33
N GLU A 80 39.78 -33.43 -1.06
CA GLU A 80 39.79 -34.90 -1.15
C GLU A 80 41.09 -35.42 -1.79
N ASP A 81 41.60 -34.75 -2.82
CA ASP A 81 42.85 -35.09 -3.48
C ASP A 81 44.04 -34.79 -2.58
N LYS A 82 44.06 -33.65 -1.86
CA LYS A 82 45.07 -33.39 -0.81
C LYS A 82 45.02 -34.42 0.31
N LEU A 83 43.83 -34.83 0.76
CA LEU A 83 43.66 -35.91 1.74
C LEU A 83 44.13 -37.26 1.18
N ARG A 84 43.87 -37.55 -0.09
CA ARG A 84 44.35 -38.74 -0.81
C ARG A 84 45.86 -38.71 -1.03
N GLU A 85 46.45 -37.54 -1.22
CA GLU A 85 47.88 -37.36 -1.42
C GLU A 85 48.64 -37.39 -0.09
N GLU A 86 48.06 -36.84 0.99
CA GLU A 86 48.52 -37.03 2.38
C GLU A 86 48.38 -38.48 2.87
N SER A 87 47.48 -39.26 2.28
CA SER A 87 47.33 -40.69 2.56
C SER A 87 48.12 -41.59 1.59
N ARG A 88 48.42 -41.16 0.36
CA ARG A 88 49.32 -41.85 -0.59
C ARG A 88 50.80 -41.58 -0.29
N GLY A 89 51.14 -40.43 0.30
CA GLY A 89 52.48 -40.14 0.84
C GLY A 89 52.81 -40.94 2.12
N ARG A 90 51.85 -41.74 2.61
CA ARG A 90 52.07 -42.77 3.63
C ARG A 90 51.94 -44.14 2.97
N ASP A 91 53.06 -44.69 2.54
CA ASP A 91 53.17 -46.12 2.23
C ASP A 91 52.49 -46.94 3.34
N PRO A 92 51.61 -47.91 3.02
CA PRO A 92 51.04 -48.80 4.02
C PRO A 92 52.09 -49.67 4.75
N LEU A 93 53.35 -49.63 4.29
CA LEU A 93 54.44 -50.50 4.77
C LEU A 93 55.67 -49.76 5.31
N LEU A 94 55.66 -48.42 5.37
CA LEU A 94 56.76 -47.65 5.97
C LEU A 94 56.23 -46.56 6.91
N LEU A 95 55.55 -47.01 7.98
CA LEU A 95 55.43 -46.22 9.20
C LEU A 95 56.84 -45.97 9.74
N LYS A 96 57.34 -44.75 9.51
CA LYS A 96 58.55 -44.22 10.16
C LYS A 96 58.50 -44.54 11.66
N LYS A 97 59.63 -45.05 12.16
CA LYS A 97 59.91 -45.46 13.55
C LYS A 97 59.43 -44.49 14.64
N ASP A 98 59.21 -43.22 14.29
CA ASP A 98 58.95 -42.15 15.26
C ASP A 98 57.46 -42.01 15.65
N ALA A 99 56.52 -42.66 14.93
CA ALA A 99 55.10 -42.63 15.29
C ALA A 99 54.67 -43.75 16.26
N ILE A 100 55.59 -44.65 16.63
CA ILE A 100 55.33 -45.78 17.52
C ILE A 100 56.04 -45.61 18.86
N HIS A 101 55.86 -44.48 19.54
CA HIS A 101 56.19 -44.34 20.97
C HIS A 101 55.20 -45.09 21.88
N GLY A 102 54.80 -46.30 21.48
CA GLY A 102 53.76 -47.06 22.18
C GLY A 102 53.80 -48.56 21.90
N VAL A 103 54.96 -49.06 21.46
CA VAL A 103 55.23 -50.50 21.39
C VAL A 103 55.39 -51.01 22.82
N ILE A 104 54.65 -52.05 23.20
CA ILE A 104 55.06 -52.89 24.31
C ILE A 104 56.33 -53.58 23.85
N GLU A 105 57.49 -53.07 24.23
CA GLU A 105 58.75 -53.77 23.98
C GLU A 105 58.78 -54.99 24.90
N PRO A 106 59.09 -56.20 24.38
CA PRO A 106 59.36 -57.32 25.26
C PRO A 106 60.53 -56.91 26.16
N PRO A 107 60.43 -57.06 27.50
CA PRO A 107 61.52 -56.69 28.38
C PRO A 107 62.76 -57.44 27.93
N THR A 108 63.84 -56.73 27.60
CA THR A 108 65.07 -57.41 27.23
C THR A 108 65.61 -58.12 28.48
N TRP A 109 66.23 -59.30 28.34
CA TRP A 109 66.89 -59.98 29.46
C TRP A 109 67.82 -59.05 30.26
N ARG A 110 68.41 -58.04 29.61
CA ARG A 110 69.26 -57.02 30.22
C ARG A 110 68.48 -56.06 31.12
N GLU A 111 67.30 -55.60 30.71
CA GLU A 111 66.40 -54.75 31.51
C GLU A 111 65.73 -55.55 32.65
N PHE A 112 65.37 -56.80 32.38
CA PHE A 112 64.87 -57.73 33.39
C PHE A 112 65.91 -57.97 34.49
N ARG A 113 67.16 -58.24 34.12
CA ARG A 113 68.28 -58.43 35.07
C ARG A 113 68.62 -57.16 35.84
N LYS A 114 68.42 -55.98 35.23
CA LYS A 114 68.58 -54.68 35.89
C LYS A 114 67.49 -54.45 36.94
N SER A 115 66.22 -54.66 36.57
CA SER A 115 65.07 -54.61 37.50
C SER A 115 65.15 -55.67 38.61
N TRP A 116 65.72 -56.85 38.34
CA TRP A 116 65.92 -57.91 39.32
C TRP A 116 67.08 -57.61 40.28
N ALA A 117 68.16 -56.98 39.80
CA ALA A 117 69.26 -56.51 40.63
C ALA A 117 68.87 -55.30 41.49
N GLU A 118 68.03 -54.42 40.98
CA GLU A 118 67.50 -53.24 41.69
C GLU A 118 66.37 -53.61 42.68
N GLY A 119 65.64 -54.71 42.44
CA GLY A 119 64.52 -55.17 43.27
C GLY A 119 64.88 -55.90 44.58
N SER A 120 66.14 -55.87 45.03
CA SER A 120 66.55 -56.47 46.32
C SER A 120 66.71 -55.45 47.47
N GLN A 121 66.39 -54.17 47.27
CA GLN A 121 66.31 -53.19 48.37
C GLN A 121 65.15 -52.19 48.19
N LEU A 122 64.24 -52.24 49.17
CA LEU A 122 63.34 -51.21 49.74
C LEU A 122 62.14 -50.59 48.99
N GLU A 123 61.03 -50.71 49.70
CA GLU A 123 59.97 -49.75 50.05
C GLU A 123 60.21 -48.24 49.78
N PHE A 124 59.13 -47.60 49.30
CA PHE A 124 58.64 -46.23 49.55
C PHE A 124 59.52 -44.97 49.30
N LEU A 125 58.87 -44.00 48.62
CA LEU A 125 59.09 -42.54 48.53
C LEU A 125 59.86 -41.94 47.33
N ASP A 126 59.05 -41.38 46.43
CA ASP A 126 59.00 -40.01 45.90
C ASP A 126 60.26 -39.11 45.80
N ARG A 127 60.32 -38.43 44.64
CA ARG A 127 60.98 -37.17 44.24
C ARG A 127 62.49 -37.02 43.93
N ASP A 128 62.66 -36.44 42.74
CA ASP A 128 63.58 -35.41 42.28
C ASP A 128 65.04 -35.70 41.85
N ASP A 129 65.29 -35.21 40.63
CA ASP A 129 66.51 -34.67 40.03
C ASP A 129 67.67 -35.56 39.56
N ALA A 130 67.63 -35.78 38.24
CA ALA A 130 68.61 -35.31 37.26
C ALA A 130 70.03 -34.94 37.74
N ARG A 131 71.04 -35.67 37.24
CA ARG A 131 71.98 -35.19 36.19
C ARG A 131 73.17 -36.15 36.00
N GLY A 132 73.49 -36.38 34.73
CA GLY A 132 74.89 -36.43 34.29
C GLY A 132 75.43 -37.79 33.82
N TRP A 133 75.63 -37.88 32.50
CA TRP A 133 76.92 -38.03 31.81
C TRP A 133 76.79 -38.90 30.54
N ARG A 134 76.68 -38.21 29.39
CA ARG A 134 77.07 -38.74 28.08
C ARG A 134 78.48 -38.27 27.77
N ARG A 135 79.36 -39.19 27.37
CA ARG A 135 80.14 -39.08 26.12
C ARG A 135 80.85 -40.41 25.84
N ALA A 136 80.30 -41.16 24.90
CA ALA A 136 81.02 -42.16 24.13
C ALA A 136 81.57 -41.46 22.87
N ARG A 137 82.85 -41.68 22.59
CA ARG A 137 83.44 -41.41 21.28
C ARG A 137 84.61 -42.38 21.09
N VAL A 138 84.42 -43.43 20.30
CA VAL A 138 85.48 -43.94 19.40
C VAL A 138 84.77 -44.49 18.16
N THR A 139 85.06 -43.83 17.05
CA THR A 139 84.79 -44.26 15.69
C THR A 139 85.88 -45.21 15.19
N LYS A 140 85.45 -46.04 14.24
CA LYS A 140 86.14 -46.38 12.98
C LYS A 140 86.73 -47.80 12.86
N VAL A 141 86.15 -48.47 11.88
CA VAL A 141 86.56 -49.67 11.16
C VAL A 141 87.71 -49.33 10.22
N GLU A 142 88.71 -50.22 10.14
CA GLU A 142 89.52 -50.54 8.95
C GLU A 142 90.30 -51.83 9.33
N SER A 143 89.93 -53.01 8.83
CA SER A 143 90.48 -53.62 7.62
C SER A 143 92.02 -53.68 7.60
N THR A 144 92.60 -54.86 7.85
CA THR A 144 93.51 -55.53 6.89
C THR A 144 93.97 -56.92 7.36
N LYS A 145 94.09 -57.78 6.34
CA LYS A 145 94.69 -59.11 6.19
C LYS A 145 95.85 -59.48 7.13
N GLY A 146 95.93 -60.78 7.44
CA GLY A 146 97.22 -61.49 7.54
C GLY A 146 97.28 -62.57 8.62
N GLY A 147 97.64 -63.79 8.20
CA GLY A 147 98.61 -64.60 8.95
C GLY A 147 98.09 -65.79 9.75
N ASP A 148 98.30 -66.96 9.16
CA ASP A 148 98.54 -68.30 9.69
C ASP A 148 99.06 -68.48 11.15
N VAL A 149 98.95 -69.76 11.56
CA VAL A 149 99.74 -70.48 12.57
C VAL A 149 99.23 -70.41 14.01
N LEU A 150 98.57 -71.49 14.45
CA LEU A 150 98.99 -72.23 15.67
C LEU A 150 98.22 -73.56 15.79
N THR A 151 98.72 -74.53 15.04
CA THR A 151 98.58 -75.95 15.32
C THR A 151 99.76 -76.33 16.23
N LEU A 152 99.52 -76.60 17.51
CA LEU A 152 100.46 -77.28 18.41
C LEU A 152 99.67 -78.42 19.08
N LEU A 153 99.88 -79.65 18.61
CA LEU A 153 100.78 -80.63 19.23
C LEU A 153 100.26 -81.14 20.58
N LEU A 154 99.43 -82.18 20.53
CA LEU A 154 99.39 -83.19 21.58
C LEU A 154 99.62 -84.55 20.91
N SER A 155 100.85 -85.02 21.04
CA SER A 155 101.29 -86.35 20.64
C SER A 155 100.70 -87.43 21.57
N PRO A 156 100.45 -88.64 21.06
CA PRO A 156 99.89 -89.75 21.81
C PRO A 156 100.98 -90.73 22.27
N THR A 157 101.24 -90.86 23.57
CA THR A 157 101.92 -92.04 24.16
C THR A 157 101.78 -92.01 25.68
N LEU A 158 101.58 -93.19 26.29
CA LEU A 158 101.16 -93.51 27.68
C LEU A 158 99.63 -93.69 27.76
N ALA A 159 99.05 -94.81 27.29
CA ALA A 159 99.22 -96.19 27.73
C ALA A 159 98.95 -96.41 29.24
N SER A 160 97.71 -96.85 29.50
CA SER A 160 97.45 -98.18 30.09
C SER A 160 97.19 -98.34 31.60
N GLU A 161 97.09 -97.29 32.42
CA GLU A 161 96.60 -97.46 33.82
C GLU A 161 95.40 -96.55 34.19
N GLU A 162 95.34 -95.31 33.72
CA GLU A 162 94.21 -94.40 34.01
C GLU A 162 92.91 -94.78 33.26
N ALA A 163 93.02 -95.52 32.15
CA ALA A 163 91.85 -96.01 31.41
C ALA A 163 91.09 -97.13 32.15
N ARG A 164 91.73 -97.83 33.10
CA ARG A 164 91.08 -98.87 33.93
C ARG A 164 90.36 -98.29 35.15
N GLU A 165 90.86 -97.22 35.77
CA GLU A 165 90.13 -96.53 36.85
C GLU A 165 88.92 -95.75 36.34
N VAL A 166 88.99 -95.16 35.14
CA VAL A 166 87.83 -94.51 34.49
C VAL A 166 86.76 -95.55 34.05
N SER A 167 87.15 -96.80 33.81
CA SER A 167 86.23 -97.90 33.51
C SER A 167 85.46 -98.37 34.75
N VAL A 168 86.11 -98.46 35.92
CA VAL A 168 85.47 -98.87 37.17
C VAL A 168 84.51 -97.77 37.69
N LEU A 169 84.88 -96.49 37.55
CA LEU A 169 83.96 -95.37 37.82
C LEU A 169 82.76 -95.35 36.86
N ARG A 170 82.95 -95.75 35.58
CA ARG A 170 81.84 -95.90 34.62
C ARG A 170 80.86 -97.02 35.01
N SER A 171 81.34 -98.15 35.54
CA SER A 171 80.44 -99.23 36.01
C SER A 171 79.67 -98.85 37.28
N ASP A 172 80.26 -98.10 38.21
CA ASP A 172 79.55 -97.64 39.41
C ASP A 172 78.54 -96.51 39.10
N LEU A 173 78.85 -95.65 38.11
CA LEU A 173 77.91 -94.67 37.55
C LEU A 173 76.69 -95.31 36.85
N THR A 174 76.81 -96.55 36.34
CA THR A 174 75.68 -97.25 35.67
C THR A 174 74.63 -97.80 36.64
N ARG A 175 74.95 -98.02 37.93
CA ARG A 175 73.97 -98.45 38.95
C ARG A 175 73.20 -97.30 39.62
N VAL A 176 73.75 -96.09 39.67
CA VAL A 176 73.09 -94.89 40.27
C VAL A 176 72.24 -94.12 39.24
N ARG A 177 72.50 -94.32 37.94
CA ARG A 177 71.81 -93.67 36.81
C ARG A 177 70.28 -93.81 36.76
N PRO A 178 69.64 -94.98 37.03
CA PRO A 178 68.19 -95.11 36.90
C PRO A 178 67.41 -94.41 38.03
N VAL A 179 67.97 -94.32 39.25
CA VAL A 179 67.31 -93.63 40.37
C VAL A 179 67.37 -92.12 40.22
N ILE A 180 68.52 -91.59 39.77
CA ILE A 180 68.67 -90.16 39.45
C ILE A 180 67.86 -89.79 38.21
N GLY A 181 67.83 -90.65 37.19
CA GLY A 181 67.02 -90.49 35.98
C GLY A 181 65.52 -90.37 36.29
N ASN A 182 64.96 -91.30 37.07
CA ASN A 182 63.55 -91.26 37.47
C ASN A 182 63.20 -90.02 38.31
N ARG A 183 64.13 -89.50 39.13
CA ARG A 183 63.92 -88.27 39.90
C ARG A 183 64.00 -87.03 39.03
N LEU A 184 64.93 -86.98 38.07
CA LEU A 184 65.05 -85.89 37.10
C LEU A 184 63.85 -85.83 36.16
N GLU A 185 63.34 -86.97 35.70
CA GLU A 185 62.13 -87.03 34.90
C GLU A 185 60.92 -86.55 35.69
N LYS A 186 60.74 -86.98 36.94
CA LYS A 186 59.68 -86.46 37.83
C LYS A 186 59.81 -84.95 38.08
N LEU A 187 61.02 -84.42 38.23
CA LEU A 187 61.25 -82.98 38.36
C LEU A 187 60.96 -82.23 37.06
N LYS A 188 61.30 -82.81 35.91
CA LYS A 188 61.00 -82.24 34.59
C LYS A 188 59.50 -82.21 34.35
N THR A 189 58.77 -83.29 34.62
CA THR A 189 57.31 -83.35 34.44
C THR A 189 56.57 -82.45 35.42
N THR A 190 57.02 -82.34 36.68
CA THR A 190 56.43 -81.38 37.64
C THR A 190 56.71 -79.93 37.25
N ARG A 191 57.91 -79.59 36.77
CA ARG A 191 58.19 -78.24 36.22
C ARG A 191 57.37 -77.94 34.97
N GLN A 192 57.23 -78.91 34.08
CA GLN A 192 56.39 -78.80 32.88
C GLN A 192 54.92 -78.57 33.26
N SER A 193 54.38 -79.38 34.17
CA SER A 193 53.00 -79.22 34.64
C SER A 193 52.76 -77.84 35.28
N ARG A 194 53.68 -77.35 36.13
CA ARG A 194 53.58 -75.99 36.69
C ARG A 194 53.69 -74.91 35.62
N HIS A 195 54.55 -75.11 34.63
CA HIS A 195 54.70 -74.20 33.49
C HIS A 195 53.41 -74.10 32.69
N ASP A 196 52.82 -75.24 32.34
CA ASP A 196 51.58 -75.32 31.57
C ASP A 196 50.39 -74.75 32.38
N GLU A 197 50.31 -75.04 33.68
CA GLU A 197 49.32 -74.43 34.58
C GLU A 197 49.42 -72.89 34.61
N ARG A 198 50.65 -72.34 34.63
CA ARG A 198 50.85 -70.88 34.58
C ARG A 198 50.44 -70.29 33.23
N LEU A 199 50.69 -70.99 32.12
CA LEU A 199 50.22 -70.57 30.81
C LEU A 199 48.68 -70.61 30.72
N GLU A 200 48.04 -71.63 31.28
CA GLU A 200 46.58 -71.69 31.37
C GLU A 200 45.99 -70.53 32.19
N LEU A 201 46.59 -70.23 33.34
CA LEU A 201 46.18 -69.10 34.17
C LEU A 201 46.34 -67.76 33.43
N TYR A 202 47.45 -67.58 32.71
CA TYR A 202 47.66 -66.41 31.84
C TYR A 202 46.55 -66.29 30.78
N ASN A 203 46.24 -67.37 30.08
CA ASN A 203 45.20 -67.37 29.04
C ASN A 203 43.82 -67.03 29.63
N LYS A 204 43.50 -67.53 30.82
CA LYS A 204 42.25 -67.19 31.55
C LYS A 204 42.20 -65.70 31.91
N VAL A 205 43.28 -65.15 32.46
CA VAL A 205 43.36 -63.72 32.84
C VAL A 205 43.29 -62.81 31.61
N LYS A 206 44.00 -63.16 30.53
CA LYS A 206 43.96 -62.47 29.25
C LYS A 206 42.53 -62.43 28.67
N ALA A 207 41.84 -63.57 28.67
CA ALA A 207 40.45 -63.66 28.20
C ALA A 207 39.48 -62.81 29.04
N SER A 208 39.64 -62.81 30.38
CA SER A 208 38.85 -61.94 31.27
C SER A 208 39.06 -60.47 30.95
N LEU A 209 40.32 -60.04 30.81
CA LEU A 209 40.66 -58.65 30.48
C LEU A 209 40.09 -58.24 29.12
N GLU A 210 40.19 -59.11 28.10
CA GLU A 210 39.60 -58.85 26.79
C GLU A 210 38.08 -58.68 26.85
N MET A 211 37.38 -59.53 27.62
CA MET A 211 35.94 -59.43 27.81
C MET A 211 35.53 -58.14 28.53
N GLU A 212 36.24 -57.76 29.60
CA GLU A 212 36.01 -56.52 30.35
C GLU A 212 36.18 -55.28 29.45
N LEU A 213 37.28 -55.20 28.71
CA LEU A 213 37.54 -54.07 27.80
C LEU A 213 36.54 -54.02 26.66
N GLN A 214 36.12 -55.16 26.11
CA GLN A 214 35.07 -55.21 25.09
C GLN A 214 33.73 -54.71 25.63
N MET A 215 33.39 -55.06 26.87
CA MET A 215 32.18 -54.57 27.54
C MET A 215 32.24 -53.05 27.74
N GLU A 216 33.37 -52.50 28.21
CA GLU A 216 33.57 -51.05 28.38
C GLU A 216 33.43 -50.31 27.04
N VAL A 217 34.05 -50.80 25.97
CA VAL A 217 33.91 -50.22 24.61
C VAL A 217 32.46 -50.30 24.11
N ALA A 218 31.77 -51.40 24.37
CA ALA A 218 30.35 -51.56 24.00
C ALA A 218 29.45 -50.56 24.74
N LEU A 219 29.72 -50.30 26.02
CA LEU A 219 29.00 -49.30 26.80
C LEU A 219 29.24 -47.88 26.27
N LEU A 220 30.49 -47.51 25.97
CA LEU A 220 30.83 -46.22 25.35
C LEU A 220 30.13 -46.05 23.99
N SER A 221 30.08 -47.11 23.18
CA SER A 221 29.42 -47.12 21.87
C SER A 221 27.90 -46.93 21.99
N ARG A 222 27.27 -47.59 22.96
CA ARG A 222 25.83 -47.41 23.26
C ARG A 222 25.54 -45.98 23.72
N ARG A 223 26.38 -45.43 24.59
CA ARG A 223 26.28 -44.05 25.08
C ARG A 223 26.40 -43.05 23.95
N LEU A 224 27.37 -43.23 23.05
CA LEU A 224 27.53 -42.38 21.86
C LEU A 224 26.25 -42.39 21.01
N LYS A 225 25.71 -43.58 20.74
CA LYS A 225 24.48 -43.75 19.96
C LYS A 225 23.27 -43.10 20.63
N SER A 226 23.11 -43.22 21.95
CA SER A 226 21.99 -42.59 22.67
C SER A 226 22.10 -41.07 22.67
N GLU A 227 23.29 -40.52 22.89
CA GLU A 227 23.54 -39.07 22.87
C GLU A 227 23.29 -38.48 21.48
N HIS A 228 23.72 -39.16 20.42
CA HIS A 228 23.45 -38.76 19.04
C HIS A 228 21.96 -38.77 18.70
N LYS A 229 21.23 -39.82 19.13
CA LYS A 229 19.77 -39.89 18.95
C LYS A 229 19.06 -38.77 19.70
N LYS A 230 19.48 -38.46 20.93
CA LYS A 230 18.92 -37.37 21.72
C LYS A 230 19.16 -36.03 21.03
N ALA A 231 20.40 -35.72 20.67
CA ALA A 231 20.75 -34.48 19.98
C ALA A 231 19.98 -34.30 18.66
N LYS A 232 19.79 -35.39 17.89
CA LYS A 232 18.99 -35.35 16.66
C LYS A 232 17.54 -34.95 16.92
N ARG A 233 16.88 -35.56 17.92
CA ARG A 233 15.51 -35.19 18.30
C ARG A 233 15.40 -33.75 18.80
N ASP A 234 16.38 -33.29 19.58
CA ASP A 234 16.42 -31.92 20.08
C ASP A 234 16.52 -30.92 18.92
N ILE A 235 17.38 -31.20 17.92
CA ILE A 235 17.51 -30.38 16.70
C ILE A 235 16.24 -30.43 15.86
N GLU A 236 15.65 -31.60 15.61
CA GLU A 236 14.38 -31.76 14.89
C GLU A 236 13.25 -30.99 15.58
N SER A 237 13.20 -31.02 16.92
CA SER A 237 12.22 -30.25 17.68
C SER A 237 12.42 -28.73 17.55
N LEU A 238 13.66 -28.24 17.47
CA LEU A 238 13.96 -26.82 17.26
C LEU A 238 13.57 -26.38 15.84
N ILE A 239 13.91 -27.17 14.83
CA ILE A 239 13.51 -26.92 13.44
C ILE A 239 11.98 -26.95 13.31
N GLY A 240 11.31 -27.87 14.01
CA GLY A 240 9.85 -27.94 14.05
C GLY A 240 9.17 -26.69 14.63
N GLN A 241 9.88 -25.84 15.37
CA GLN A 241 9.35 -24.53 15.80
C GLN A 241 9.20 -23.55 14.62
N LEU A 242 9.95 -23.76 13.54
CA LEU A 242 9.92 -22.98 12.30
C LEU A 242 8.92 -23.54 11.27
N ALA A 243 7.92 -24.32 11.70
CA ALA A 243 6.84 -24.76 10.83
C ALA A 243 5.96 -23.57 10.38
N ASP A 244 5.36 -23.70 9.19
CA ASP A 244 4.65 -22.61 8.50
C ASP A 244 3.56 -21.93 9.36
N GLU A 245 2.83 -22.66 10.20
CA GLU A 245 1.78 -22.13 11.08
C GLU A 245 2.30 -21.14 12.15
N ARG A 246 3.51 -21.37 12.64
CA ARG A 246 4.13 -20.56 13.70
C ARG A 246 4.97 -19.44 13.14
N LEU A 247 5.51 -19.64 11.95
CA LEU A 247 6.36 -18.71 11.23
C LEU A 247 5.77 -17.29 11.21
N ALA A 248 4.47 -17.17 10.97
CA ALA A 248 3.73 -15.91 10.92
C ALA A 248 3.87 -15.03 12.18
N ARG A 249 4.06 -15.64 13.35
CA ARG A 249 4.08 -14.98 14.66
C ARG A 249 5.48 -14.67 15.18
N LEU A 250 6.50 -15.27 14.59
CA LEU A 250 7.88 -15.12 15.04
C LEU A 250 8.47 -13.80 14.55
N THR A 251 9.35 -13.22 15.37
CA THR A 251 10.21 -12.11 14.98
C THR A 251 11.48 -12.63 14.27
N ILE A 252 12.21 -11.73 13.60
CA ILE A 252 13.50 -12.09 12.99
C ILE A 252 14.49 -12.60 14.04
N ASN A 253 14.47 -11.99 15.23
CA ASN A 253 15.32 -12.37 16.34
C ASN A 253 14.99 -13.79 16.79
N ASP A 254 13.72 -14.17 16.88
CA ASP A 254 13.34 -15.54 17.25
C ASP A 254 13.88 -16.57 16.26
N ILE A 255 13.84 -16.28 14.95
CA ILE A 255 14.36 -17.18 13.91
C ILE A 255 15.89 -17.31 14.02
N ASP A 256 16.59 -16.21 14.27
CA ASP A 256 18.04 -16.22 14.44
C ASP A 256 18.43 -16.91 15.77
N GLN A 257 17.64 -16.77 16.84
CA GLN A 257 17.81 -17.48 18.12
C GLN A 257 17.60 -18.98 18.01
N VAL A 258 16.64 -19.44 17.19
CA VAL A 258 16.47 -20.86 16.88
C VAL A 258 17.74 -21.42 16.23
N TRP A 259 18.36 -20.68 15.30
CA TRP A 259 19.63 -21.11 14.70
C TRP A 259 20.78 -21.16 15.71
N ILE A 260 20.95 -20.12 16.53
CA ILE A 260 21.98 -20.11 17.60
C ILE A 260 21.81 -21.32 18.52
N SER A 261 20.56 -21.64 18.87
CA SER A 261 20.23 -22.80 19.69
C SER A 261 20.58 -24.12 18.99
N ILE A 262 20.25 -24.28 17.71
CA ILE A 262 20.62 -25.45 16.90
C ILE A 262 22.15 -25.59 16.83
N ASP A 263 22.86 -24.50 16.60
CA ASP A 263 24.31 -24.49 16.45
C ASP A 263 25.02 -24.93 17.73
N ALA A 264 24.57 -24.41 18.87
CA ALA A 264 25.03 -24.83 20.19
C ALA A 264 24.80 -26.33 20.45
N ARG A 265 23.71 -26.92 19.93
CA ARG A 265 23.47 -28.37 20.02
C ARG A 265 24.45 -29.18 19.16
N PHE A 266 24.80 -28.69 17.96
CA PHE A 266 25.84 -29.32 17.14
C PHE A 266 27.22 -29.26 17.80
N GLU A 267 27.57 -28.12 18.41
CA GLU A 267 28.83 -27.98 19.16
C GLU A 267 28.88 -28.92 20.37
N ALA A 268 27.79 -28.99 21.15
CA ALA A 268 27.67 -29.92 22.27
C ALA A 268 27.77 -31.38 21.81
N LYS A 269 27.16 -31.75 20.68
CA LYS A 269 27.27 -33.09 20.07
C LYS A 269 28.70 -33.39 19.63
N ALA A 270 29.39 -32.43 19.04
CA ALA A 270 30.78 -32.56 18.60
C ALA A 270 31.73 -32.76 19.80
N LYS A 271 31.57 -31.96 20.87
CA LYS A 271 32.34 -32.08 22.11
C LYS A 271 32.15 -33.47 22.75
N LYS A 272 30.90 -33.89 22.96
CA LYS A 272 30.60 -35.24 23.51
C LYS A 272 31.20 -36.38 22.68
N THR A 273 31.22 -36.22 21.35
CA THR A 273 31.84 -37.21 20.46
C THR A 273 33.36 -37.24 20.65
N ALA A 274 34.01 -36.09 20.80
CA ALA A 274 35.43 -36.02 21.12
C ALA A 274 35.74 -36.68 22.48
N ASP A 275 34.97 -36.35 23.53
CA ASP A 275 35.14 -36.91 24.88
C ASP A 275 35.04 -38.45 24.88
N ILE A 276 34.09 -39.01 24.12
CA ILE A 276 33.91 -40.48 24.02
C ILE A 276 35.07 -41.13 23.25
N ILE A 277 35.55 -40.51 22.16
CA ILE A 277 36.71 -41.02 21.41
C ILE A 277 37.98 -40.95 22.26
N GLU A 278 38.15 -39.90 23.05
CA GLU A 278 39.24 -39.79 24.02
C GLU A 278 39.14 -40.89 25.09
N SER A 279 37.94 -41.12 25.62
CA SER A 279 37.69 -42.22 26.58
C SER A 279 38.06 -43.59 25.98
N MET A 280 37.73 -43.84 24.72
CA MET A 280 38.16 -45.05 24.00
C MET A 280 39.70 -45.11 23.84
N GLY A 281 40.38 -43.98 23.67
CA GLY A 281 41.83 -43.89 23.67
C GLY A 281 42.45 -44.26 25.03
N VAL A 282 41.85 -43.79 26.13
CA VAL A 282 42.26 -44.15 27.51
C VAL A 282 42.08 -45.65 27.77
N LEU A 283 41.01 -46.27 27.25
CA LEU A 283 40.82 -47.73 27.34
C LEU A 283 41.93 -48.53 26.63
N GLU A 284 42.42 -48.04 25.49
CA GLU A 284 43.55 -48.69 24.81
C GLU A 284 44.88 -48.51 25.58
N GLU A 285 45.02 -47.43 26.34
CA GLU A 285 46.17 -47.25 27.23
C GLU A 285 46.08 -48.16 28.46
N LYS A 286 44.88 -48.29 29.05
CA LYS A 286 44.59 -49.28 30.11
C LYS A 286 44.88 -50.70 29.62
N ARG A 287 44.43 -51.05 28.41
CA ARG A 287 44.75 -52.35 27.76
C ARG A 287 46.25 -52.57 27.70
N ARG A 288 47.01 -51.58 27.23
CA ARG A 288 48.48 -51.68 27.14
C ARG A 288 49.10 -51.95 28.50
N ALA A 289 48.74 -51.16 29.52
CA ALA A 289 49.29 -51.29 30.86
C ALA A 289 49.00 -52.67 31.48
N GLU A 290 47.75 -53.14 31.40
CA GLU A 290 47.35 -54.43 31.97
C GLU A 290 47.98 -55.62 31.22
N VAL A 291 47.99 -55.61 29.89
CA VAL A 291 48.65 -56.67 29.11
C VAL A 291 50.15 -56.72 29.42
N THR A 292 50.82 -55.56 29.52
CA THR A 292 52.24 -55.48 29.89
C THR A 292 52.48 -56.05 31.29
N ARG A 293 51.62 -55.71 32.26
CA ARG A 293 51.68 -56.22 33.64
C ARG A 293 51.51 -57.74 33.67
N ILE A 294 50.51 -58.27 32.96
CA ILE A 294 50.20 -59.71 32.91
C ILE A 294 51.37 -60.48 32.25
N ILE A 295 51.88 -60.02 31.11
CA ILE A 295 53.00 -60.66 30.41
C ILE A 295 54.27 -60.63 31.27
N THR A 296 54.58 -59.50 31.90
CA THR A 296 55.75 -59.38 32.80
C THR A 296 55.63 -60.32 33.98
N SER A 297 54.44 -60.45 34.58
CA SER A 297 54.17 -61.39 35.66
C SER A 297 54.33 -62.84 35.21
N LEU A 298 53.88 -63.18 33.99
CA LEU A 298 54.04 -64.53 33.43
C LEU A 298 55.52 -64.83 33.19
N VAL A 299 56.26 -63.93 32.53
CA VAL A 299 57.71 -64.10 32.27
C VAL A 299 58.47 -64.37 33.56
N ARG A 300 58.19 -63.61 34.63
CA ARG A 300 58.77 -63.86 35.96
C ARG A 300 58.47 -65.27 36.45
N ALA A 301 57.19 -65.67 36.47
CA ALA A 301 56.78 -66.99 36.94
C ALA A 301 57.38 -68.15 36.12
N LEU A 302 57.46 -68.03 34.79
CA LEU A 302 58.06 -69.04 33.92
C LEU A 302 59.57 -69.15 34.12
N THR A 303 60.24 -68.01 34.35
CA THR A 303 61.66 -67.95 34.67
C THR A 303 61.95 -68.63 36.02
N ASP A 304 61.11 -68.38 37.04
CA ASP A 304 61.23 -69.00 38.37
C ASP A 304 61.03 -70.53 38.33
N ILE A 305 60.13 -71.01 37.46
CA ILE A 305 59.90 -72.46 37.28
C ILE A 305 61.09 -73.14 36.59
N ALA A 306 61.84 -72.41 35.74
CA ALA A 306 63.03 -72.88 35.03
C ALA A 306 62.80 -74.21 34.28
N HIS A 307 61.66 -74.34 33.59
CA HIS A 307 61.38 -75.45 32.67
C HIS A 307 62.02 -75.22 31.29
N LEU A 308 61.94 -73.98 30.79
CA LEU A 308 62.50 -73.52 29.52
C LEU A 308 63.66 -72.54 29.77
N LEU A 309 64.53 -72.38 28.77
CA LEU A 309 65.57 -71.34 28.80
C LEU A 309 64.92 -69.95 28.66
N PRO A 310 65.49 -68.89 29.26
CA PRO A 310 64.97 -67.52 29.13
C PRO A 310 64.74 -67.09 27.68
N ASP A 311 65.67 -67.41 26.77
CA ASP A 311 65.53 -67.10 25.34
C ASP A 311 64.30 -67.76 24.70
N GLN A 312 63.94 -68.96 25.15
CA GLN A 312 62.74 -69.67 24.67
C GLN A 312 61.47 -69.06 25.24
N ILE A 313 61.50 -68.60 26.50
CA ILE A 313 60.38 -67.88 27.13
C ILE A 313 60.16 -66.54 26.40
N GLU A 314 61.22 -65.80 26.09
CA GLU A 314 61.14 -64.55 25.32
C GLU A 314 60.56 -64.79 23.92
N GLN A 315 60.99 -65.85 23.23
CA GLN A 315 60.45 -66.21 21.91
C GLN A 315 58.96 -66.54 21.99
N LEU A 316 58.55 -67.28 23.03
CA LEU A 316 57.15 -67.65 23.26
C LEU A 316 56.29 -66.40 23.51
N MET A 317 56.77 -65.48 24.35
CA MET A 317 56.06 -64.23 24.67
C MET A 317 56.09 -63.19 23.56
N ARG A 318 57.09 -63.22 22.67
CA ARG A 318 57.21 -62.29 21.55
C ARG A 318 55.98 -62.33 20.64
N ALA A 319 55.44 -63.51 20.38
CA ALA A 319 54.25 -63.68 19.57
C ALA A 319 53.02 -63.00 20.21
N ASP A 320 52.82 -63.19 21.52
CA ASP A 320 51.72 -62.58 22.26
C ASP A 320 51.84 -61.05 22.37
N VAL A 321 53.05 -60.55 22.68
CA VAL A 321 53.34 -59.11 22.73
C VAL A 321 53.08 -58.47 21.36
N TRP A 322 53.56 -59.11 20.29
CA TRP A 322 53.32 -58.66 18.92
C TRP A 322 51.82 -58.60 18.60
N GLN A 323 51.07 -59.65 18.94
CA GLN A 323 49.63 -59.70 18.71
C GLN A 323 48.89 -58.60 19.49
N ALA A 324 49.24 -58.36 20.75
CA ALA A 324 48.66 -57.30 21.57
C ALA A 324 48.95 -55.90 20.99
N ASN A 325 50.20 -55.65 20.58
CA ASN A 325 50.58 -54.41 19.92
C ASN A 325 49.80 -54.18 18.62
N LEU A 326 49.65 -55.23 17.80
CA LEU A 326 48.89 -55.16 16.56
C LEU A 326 47.42 -54.84 16.82
N GLN A 327 46.80 -55.44 17.84
CA GLN A 327 45.42 -55.12 18.23
C GLN A 327 45.28 -53.67 18.69
N ILE A 328 46.17 -53.16 19.56
CA ILE A 328 46.14 -51.78 20.03
C ILE A 328 46.26 -50.79 18.86
N VAL A 329 47.20 -51.03 17.94
CA VAL A 329 47.40 -50.16 16.76
C VAL A 329 46.17 -50.18 15.87
N ARG A 330 45.59 -51.36 15.62
CA ARG A 330 44.34 -51.49 14.85
C ARG A 330 43.21 -50.73 15.53
N ASN A 331 42.97 -50.93 16.82
CA ASN A 331 41.90 -50.25 17.55
C ASN A 331 42.09 -48.73 17.55
N LYS A 332 43.29 -48.22 17.82
CA LYS A 332 43.58 -46.77 17.74
C LYS A 332 43.34 -46.22 16.34
N THR A 333 43.64 -46.99 15.30
CA THR A 333 43.34 -46.61 13.90
C THR A 333 41.83 -46.55 13.66
N TRP A 334 41.09 -47.57 14.10
CA TRP A 334 39.63 -47.60 14.02
C TRP A 334 38.96 -46.44 14.78
N HIS A 335 39.46 -46.08 15.97
CA HIS A 335 38.93 -44.95 16.74
C HIS A 335 39.12 -43.62 15.99
N LYS A 336 40.30 -43.42 15.38
CA LYS A 336 40.58 -42.23 14.56
C LYS A 336 39.71 -42.18 13.32
N GLU A 337 39.52 -43.31 12.65
CA GLU A 337 38.66 -43.40 11.46
C GLU A 337 37.19 -43.15 11.82
N LEU A 338 36.70 -43.73 12.91
CA LEU A 338 35.36 -43.47 13.43
C LEU A 338 35.18 -41.99 13.74
N ALA A 339 36.14 -41.35 14.41
CA ALA A 339 36.10 -39.92 14.70
C ALA A 339 36.04 -39.07 13.42
N ALA A 340 36.82 -39.42 12.40
CA ALA A 340 36.79 -38.74 11.10
C ALA A 340 35.43 -38.89 10.41
N ARG A 341 34.88 -40.11 10.35
CA ARG A 341 33.55 -40.38 9.76
C ARG A 341 32.44 -39.62 10.48
N LEU A 342 32.44 -39.62 11.81
CA LEU A 342 31.45 -38.88 12.60
C LEU A 342 31.56 -37.37 12.41
N ARG A 343 32.77 -36.82 12.30
CA ARG A 343 32.96 -35.39 11.98
C ARG A 343 32.39 -35.03 10.61
N VAL A 344 32.67 -35.83 9.58
CA VAL A 344 32.11 -35.61 8.23
C VAL A 344 30.58 -35.71 8.27
N GLN A 345 30.03 -36.70 8.97
CA GLN A 345 28.59 -36.83 9.14
C GLN A 345 27.97 -35.63 9.86
N HIS A 346 28.57 -35.13 10.93
CA HIS A 346 28.09 -33.95 11.65
C HIS A 346 28.08 -32.70 10.77
N LEU A 347 29.12 -32.51 9.95
CA LEU A 347 29.19 -31.37 9.04
C LEU A 347 28.08 -31.44 7.99
N LYS A 348 27.83 -32.63 7.41
CA LYS A 348 26.73 -32.84 6.46
C LYS A 348 25.38 -32.53 7.11
N GLU A 349 25.09 -33.13 8.27
CA GLU A 349 23.85 -32.88 9.02
C GLU A 349 23.68 -31.38 9.37
N ARG A 350 24.75 -30.68 9.79
CA ARG A 350 24.71 -29.25 10.08
C ARG A 350 24.46 -28.41 8.82
N MET A 351 25.00 -28.80 7.67
CA MET A 351 24.76 -28.12 6.39
C MET A 351 23.31 -28.30 5.93
N ASP A 352 22.76 -29.51 6.02
CA ASP A 352 21.37 -29.81 5.63
C ASP A 352 20.40 -29.01 6.51
N VAL A 353 20.57 -29.04 7.83
CA VAL A 353 19.77 -28.25 8.76
C VAL A 353 19.93 -26.75 8.55
N ARG A 354 21.13 -26.27 8.18
CA ARG A 354 21.35 -24.87 7.83
C ARG A 354 20.58 -24.47 6.58
N LEU A 355 20.47 -25.36 5.61
CA LEU A 355 19.70 -25.11 4.39
C LEU A 355 18.20 -25.01 4.73
N GLU A 356 17.67 -25.96 5.51
CA GLU A 356 16.28 -25.93 5.98
C GLU A 356 15.96 -24.65 6.76
N TRP A 357 16.84 -24.23 7.67
CA TRP A 357 16.69 -22.97 8.39
C TRP A 357 16.70 -21.74 7.46
N LYS A 358 17.59 -21.71 6.46
CA LYS A 358 17.64 -20.63 5.46
C LYS A 358 16.33 -20.57 4.65
N GLU A 359 15.80 -21.72 4.26
CA GLU A 359 14.51 -21.81 3.55
C GLU A 359 13.36 -21.33 4.43
N ALA A 360 13.29 -21.76 5.70
CA ALA A 360 12.31 -21.28 6.66
C ALA A 360 12.40 -19.76 6.88
N ARG A 361 13.62 -19.23 7.00
CA ARG A 361 13.87 -17.78 7.08
C ARG A 361 13.39 -17.05 5.82
N HIS A 362 13.60 -17.62 4.63
CA HIS A 362 13.12 -17.03 3.38
C HIS A 362 11.59 -17.06 3.28
N LYS A 363 10.95 -18.16 3.68
CA LYS A 363 9.49 -18.26 3.77
C LYS A 363 8.91 -17.23 4.73
N TRP A 364 9.58 -17.02 5.87
CA TRP A 364 9.18 -16.03 6.86
C TRP A 364 9.20 -14.61 6.27
N ARG A 365 10.28 -14.25 5.57
CA ARG A 365 10.37 -12.96 4.87
C ARG A 365 9.23 -12.79 3.88
N ALA A 366 8.99 -13.80 3.04
CA ALA A 366 7.90 -13.76 2.07
C ALA A 366 6.52 -13.58 2.74
N PHE A 367 6.27 -14.27 3.86
CA PHE A 367 5.04 -14.14 4.62
C PHE A 367 4.88 -12.73 5.22
N ARG A 368 5.93 -12.18 5.85
CA ARG A 368 5.91 -10.83 6.42
C ARG A 368 5.77 -9.75 5.35
N HIS A 369 6.41 -9.94 4.20
CA HIS A 369 6.26 -9.08 3.03
C HIS A 369 4.80 -9.06 2.56
N ALA A 370 4.20 -10.23 2.34
CA ALA A 370 2.79 -10.35 1.94
C ALA A 370 1.82 -9.76 2.98
N HIS A 371 2.10 -9.96 4.27
CA HIS A 371 1.32 -9.38 5.36
C HIS A 371 1.37 -7.85 5.36
N ALA A 372 2.56 -7.25 5.30
CA ALA A 372 2.73 -5.80 5.30
C ALA A 372 2.03 -5.14 4.10
N ILE A 373 2.11 -5.77 2.92
CA ILE A 373 1.37 -5.33 1.72
C ILE A 373 -0.15 -5.44 1.96
N SER A 374 -0.62 -6.54 2.53
CA SER A 374 -2.05 -6.72 2.82
C SER A 374 -2.57 -5.68 3.83
N GLU A 375 -1.79 -5.34 4.85
CA GLU A 375 -2.17 -4.31 5.83
C GLU A 375 -2.23 -2.93 5.16
N TYR A 376 -1.22 -2.57 4.38
CA TYR A 376 -1.26 -1.31 3.64
C TYR A 376 -2.45 -1.24 2.66
N LYS A 377 -2.78 -2.33 1.96
CA LYS A 377 -3.98 -2.38 1.11
C LYS A 377 -5.27 -2.17 1.89
N LYS A 378 -5.35 -2.72 3.12
CA LYS A 378 -6.49 -2.48 4.02
C LYS A 378 -6.53 -1.03 4.50
N GLU A 379 -5.39 -0.44 4.83
CA GLU A 379 -5.28 0.97 5.21
C GLU A 379 -5.71 1.90 4.07
N LEU A 380 -5.23 1.67 2.84
CA LEU A 380 -5.67 2.45 1.67
C LEU A 380 -7.15 2.28 1.33
N ALA A 381 -7.77 1.17 1.75
CA ALA A 381 -9.20 0.96 1.60
C ALA A 381 -10.04 1.71 2.65
N LEU A 382 -9.41 2.28 3.69
CA LEU A 382 -10.11 3.07 4.70
C LEU A 382 -10.76 4.32 4.06
N PRO A 383 -11.90 4.77 4.59
CA PRO A 383 -12.60 5.94 4.07
C PRO A 383 -11.75 7.21 4.13
N GLU A 384 -10.77 7.31 5.02
CA GLU A 384 -9.83 8.44 5.08
C GLU A 384 -9.09 8.69 3.77
N TYR A 385 -8.78 7.62 3.02
CA TYR A 385 -8.08 7.72 1.73
C TYR A 385 -9.04 7.72 0.55
N SER A 386 -10.14 6.95 0.61
CA SER A 386 -11.07 6.81 -0.53
C SER A 386 -12.19 7.84 -0.58
N ASN A 387 -12.66 8.33 0.58
CA ASN A 387 -13.75 9.31 0.68
C ASN A 387 -13.63 10.08 2.01
N PRO A 388 -12.62 10.96 2.14
CA PRO A 388 -12.38 11.70 3.36
C PRO A 388 -13.63 12.46 3.82
N PRO A 389 -13.96 12.46 5.12
CA PRO A 389 -15.15 13.14 5.64
C PRO A 389 -15.15 14.64 5.30
N GLU A 390 -13.98 15.25 5.15
CA GLU A 390 -13.80 16.65 4.73
C GLU A 390 -14.41 16.91 3.34
N LEU A 391 -14.42 15.94 2.42
CA LEU A 391 -15.10 16.08 1.13
C LEU A 391 -16.59 16.35 1.32
N ARG A 392 -17.23 15.65 2.26
CA ARG A 392 -18.66 15.84 2.54
C ARG A 392 -18.94 17.24 3.08
N VAL A 393 -18.05 17.77 3.90
CA VAL A 393 -18.15 19.13 4.44
C VAL A 393 -18.04 20.15 3.31
N ILE A 394 -17.04 19.99 2.43
CA ILE A 394 -16.82 20.90 1.29
C ILE A 394 -18.01 20.87 0.32
N PHE A 395 -18.47 19.69 -0.08
CA PHE A 395 -19.65 19.56 -0.95
C PHE A 395 -20.94 20.01 -0.28
N GLY A 396 -21.08 19.80 1.04
CA GLY A 396 -22.20 20.30 1.83
C GLY A 396 -22.25 21.83 1.86
N ALA A 397 -21.10 22.49 2.02
CA ALA A 397 -20.99 23.94 1.97
C ALA A 397 -21.35 24.49 0.57
N LEU A 398 -20.83 23.87 -0.50
CA LEU A 398 -21.17 24.25 -1.88
C LEU A 398 -22.67 24.07 -2.17
N ALA A 399 -23.24 22.94 -1.78
CA ALA A 399 -24.68 22.67 -1.95
C ALA A 399 -25.55 23.67 -1.18
N SER A 400 -25.13 24.06 0.02
CA SER A 400 -25.84 25.07 0.84
C SER A 400 -25.76 26.46 0.20
N SER A 401 -24.58 26.85 -0.30
CA SER A 401 -24.38 28.09 -1.04
C SER A 401 -25.26 28.14 -2.31
N LYS A 402 -25.24 27.05 -3.09
CA LYS A 402 -26.08 26.89 -4.28
C LYS A 402 -27.56 27.10 -3.97
N ARG A 403 -28.11 26.35 -3.01
CA ARG A 403 -29.55 26.45 -2.63
C ARG A 403 -29.92 27.85 -2.16
N ARG A 404 -29.05 28.48 -1.37
CA ARG A 404 -29.26 29.86 -0.91
C ARG A 404 -29.35 30.80 -2.10
N ILE A 405 -28.40 30.72 -3.02
CA ILE A 405 -28.30 31.63 -4.16
C ILE A 405 -29.43 31.39 -5.17
N GLU A 406 -29.81 30.14 -5.44
CA GLU A 406 -30.98 29.80 -6.26
C GLU A 406 -32.25 30.41 -5.65
N LYS A 407 -32.46 30.24 -4.34
CA LYS A 407 -33.61 30.82 -3.62
C LYS A 407 -33.64 32.34 -3.73
N GLU A 408 -32.52 33.02 -3.49
CA GLU A 408 -32.43 34.49 -3.59
C GLU A 408 -32.62 34.96 -5.04
N SER A 409 -32.12 34.23 -6.04
CA SER A 409 -32.29 34.55 -7.46
C SER A 409 -33.74 34.42 -7.90
N ILE A 410 -34.43 33.34 -7.48
CA ILE A 410 -35.86 33.14 -7.73
C ILE A 410 -36.67 34.27 -7.08
N GLN A 411 -36.31 34.71 -5.87
CA GLN A 411 -36.95 35.86 -5.22
C GLN A 411 -36.74 37.16 -6.00
N CYS A 412 -35.53 37.42 -6.51
CA CYS A 412 -35.28 38.58 -7.38
C CYS A 412 -36.14 38.52 -8.64
N VAL A 413 -36.22 37.36 -9.30
CA VAL A 413 -37.08 37.19 -10.49
C VAL A 413 -38.56 37.33 -10.14
N SER A 414 -39.03 36.74 -9.03
CA SER A 414 -40.43 36.85 -8.62
C SER A 414 -40.80 38.30 -8.30
N THR A 415 -39.92 39.07 -7.66
CA THR A 415 -40.17 40.51 -7.46
C THR A 415 -40.24 41.26 -8.78
N ILE A 416 -39.35 40.96 -9.75
CA ILE A 416 -39.43 41.56 -11.10
C ILE A 416 -40.75 41.20 -11.80
N ILE A 417 -41.17 39.93 -11.74
CA ILE A 417 -42.41 39.47 -12.36
C ILE A 417 -43.63 40.12 -11.67
N ASN A 418 -43.63 40.23 -10.35
CA ASN A 418 -44.73 40.80 -9.58
C ASN A 418 -44.86 42.32 -9.74
N LEU A 419 -43.85 43.02 -10.29
CA LEU A 419 -43.99 44.40 -10.74
C LEU A 419 -45.00 44.54 -11.91
N LYS A 420 -45.56 43.44 -12.44
CA LYS A 420 -46.57 43.45 -13.52
C LYS A 420 -48.01 43.83 -13.12
N ALA A 421 -48.35 43.97 -11.84
CA ALA A 421 -49.73 44.32 -11.48
C ALA A 421 -49.96 45.84 -11.48
N ILE A 422 -49.85 46.51 -12.64
CA ILE A 422 -50.58 47.77 -12.83
C ILE A 422 -51.96 47.38 -13.34
N PRO A 423 -53.05 47.73 -12.65
CA PRO A 423 -54.39 47.50 -13.14
C PRO A 423 -54.53 48.30 -14.43
N TYR A 424 -54.44 47.61 -15.56
CA TYR A 424 -55.06 48.12 -16.76
C TYR A 424 -56.53 48.29 -16.37
N ALA A 425 -57.02 49.53 -16.40
CA ALA A 425 -58.44 49.83 -16.37
C ALA A 425 -59.08 49.22 -17.62
N THR A 426 -59.25 47.89 -17.61
CA THR A 426 -60.07 47.16 -18.57
C THR A 426 -61.47 46.94 -18.04
N SER A 427 -61.88 47.59 -16.93
CA SER A 427 -63.31 47.72 -16.66
C SER A 427 -63.90 48.63 -17.73
N SER A 428 -64.42 48.02 -18.80
CA SER A 428 -65.27 48.65 -19.79
C SER A 428 -66.63 49.07 -19.21
N ASP A 429 -66.71 49.31 -17.91
CA ASP A 429 -67.89 49.80 -17.23
C ASP A 429 -67.90 51.32 -17.41
N LYS A 430 -68.81 51.73 -18.29
CA LYS A 430 -68.79 52.97 -19.07
C LYS A 430 -68.99 54.27 -18.30
N GLU A 431 -69.03 54.29 -16.97
CA GLU A 431 -69.51 55.49 -16.26
C GLU A 431 -68.66 55.78 -15.02
N GLY A 432 -67.53 56.44 -15.25
CA GLY A 432 -66.67 56.92 -14.17
C GLY A 432 -65.37 57.49 -14.71
N VAL A 433 -65.40 58.72 -15.21
CA VAL A 433 -64.19 59.51 -15.50
C VAL A 433 -63.51 59.81 -14.16
N ILE A 434 -62.70 58.88 -13.68
CA ILE A 434 -61.81 59.09 -12.53
C ILE A 434 -60.70 60.01 -13.04
N GLY A 435 -60.67 61.24 -12.53
CA GLY A 435 -59.64 62.22 -12.83
C GLY A 435 -58.25 61.65 -12.56
N CYS A 436 -57.45 61.49 -13.62
CA CYS A 436 -56.07 60.99 -13.59
C CYS A 436 -55.06 61.99 -12.97
N GLN A 437 -55.50 62.86 -12.06
CA GLN A 437 -54.65 63.87 -11.43
C GLN A 437 -54.06 63.43 -10.09
N ASP A 438 -54.13 62.15 -9.74
CA ASP A 438 -53.60 61.68 -8.46
C ASP A 438 -52.05 61.68 -8.51
N PRO A 439 -51.35 62.55 -7.75
CA PRO A 439 -49.89 62.66 -7.78
C PRO A 439 -49.17 61.39 -7.29
N VAL A 440 -49.90 60.44 -6.71
CA VAL A 440 -49.42 59.12 -6.31
C VAL A 440 -49.02 58.26 -7.52
N PHE A 441 -49.67 58.44 -8.68
CA PHE A 441 -49.30 57.71 -9.90
C PHE A 441 -47.89 58.10 -10.41
N GLN A 442 -47.48 59.36 -10.24
CA GLN A 442 -46.18 59.83 -10.74
C GLN A 442 -44.98 59.32 -9.90
N SER A 443 -45.17 59.05 -8.60
CA SER A 443 -44.10 58.56 -7.74
C SER A 443 -43.83 57.05 -7.90
N GLU A 444 -44.85 56.25 -8.23
CA GLU A 444 -44.70 54.80 -8.45
C GLU A 444 -44.02 54.44 -9.78
N HIS A 445 -44.13 55.28 -10.80
CA HIS A 445 -43.53 55.00 -12.12
C HIS A 445 -42.00 55.07 -12.16
N HIS A 446 -41.37 55.84 -11.27
CA HIS A 446 -39.92 55.85 -11.13
C HIS A 446 -39.39 54.61 -10.39
N LEU A 447 -40.23 53.88 -9.65
CA LEU A 447 -39.80 52.72 -8.87
C LEU A 447 -39.57 51.48 -9.74
N ILE A 448 -40.29 51.30 -10.86
CA ILE A 448 -40.17 50.10 -11.69
C ILE A 448 -38.78 49.97 -12.35
N PRO A 449 -38.25 50.97 -13.09
CA PRO A 449 -36.91 50.86 -13.68
C PRO A 449 -35.82 50.71 -12.62
N THR A 450 -36.01 51.38 -11.47
CA THR A 450 -35.06 51.37 -10.37
C THR A 450 -35.03 49.99 -9.68
N ASN A 451 -36.19 49.36 -9.49
CA ASN A 451 -36.30 48.01 -8.92
C ASN A 451 -35.78 46.94 -9.88
N VAL A 452 -36.06 47.04 -11.18
CA VAL A 452 -35.50 46.13 -12.20
C VAL A 452 -33.98 46.20 -12.19
N LYS A 453 -33.41 47.40 -12.24
CA LYS A 453 -31.95 47.60 -12.22
C LYS A 453 -31.31 47.13 -10.90
N ARG A 454 -31.98 47.35 -9.76
CA ARG A 454 -31.53 46.86 -8.45
C ARG A 454 -31.51 45.33 -8.40
N ASN A 455 -32.55 44.67 -8.90
CA ASN A 455 -32.62 43.21 -8.93
C ASN A 455 -31.64 42.60 -9.94
N GLU A 456 -31.40 43.25 -11.08
CA GLU A 456 -30.36 42.87 -12.04
C GLU A 456 -28.96 42.91 -11.39
N GLN A 457 -28.63 44.02 -10.71
CA GLN A 457 -27.39 44.12 -9.94
C GLN A 457 -27.30 43.05 -8.84
N ARG A 458 -28.41 42.74 -8.17
CA ARG A 458 -28.44 41.69 -7.14
C ARG A 458 -28.18 40.30 -7.73
N ILE A 459 -28.79 39.95 -8.87
CA ILE A 459 -28.56 38.68 -9.56
C ILE A 459 -27.09 38.57 -10.01
N PHE A 460 -26.51 39.67 -10.52
CA PHE A 460 -25.09 39.71 -10.87
C PHE A 460 -24.20 39.45 -9.64
N GLN A 461 -24.47 40.12 -8.51
CA GLN A 461 -23.72 39.89 -7.27
C GLN A 461 -23.86 38.45 -6.77
N LEU A 462 -25.07 37.88 -6.86
CA LEU A 462 -25.32 36.48 -6.50
C LEU A 462 -24.52 35.49 -7.35
N ARG A 463 -24.36 35.76 -8.65
CA ARG A 463 -23.48 34.98 -9.54
C ARG A 463 -22.03 35.09 -9.12
N GLU A 464 -21.55 36.30 -8.83
CA GLU A 464 -20.18 36.52 -8.36
C GLU A 464 -19.91 35.81 -7.02
N ASP A 465 -20.87 35.88 -6.08
CA ASP A 465 -20.80 35.20 -4.80
C ASP A 465 -20.79 33.67 -4.96
N PHE A 466 -21.55 33.14 -5.93
CA PHE A 466 -21.51 31.72 -6.26
C PHE A 466 -20.16 31.31 -6.85
N ASN A 467 -19.63 32.08 -7.80
CA ASN A 467 -18.31 31.84 -8.38
C ASN A 467 -17.21 31.86 -7.31
N LYS A 468 -17.25 32.81 -6.37
CA LYS A 468 -16.35 32.82 -5.21
C LYS A 468 -16.49 31.56 -4.35
N ALA A 469 -17.72 31.09 -4.11
CA ALA A 469 -17.94 29.84 -3.36
C ALA A 469 -17.42 28.60 -4.11
N ILE A 470 -17.53 28.59 -5.44
CA ILE A 470 -16.97 27.55 -6.30
C ILE A 470 -15.44 27.56 -6.23
N ASP A 471 -14.81 28.71 -6.37
CA ASP A 471 -13.35 28.84 -6.32
C ASP A 471 -12.80 28.44 -4.95
N ALA A 472 -13.49 28.83 -3.87
CA ALA A 472 -13.17 28.39 -2.51
C ALA A 472 -13.31 26.86 -2.36
N CYS A 473 -14.35 26.26 -2.94
CA CYS A 473 -14.54 24.81 -2.98
C CYS A 473 -13.41 24.12 -3.75
N LYS A 474 -13.07 24.60 -4.96
CA LYS A 474 -11.96 24.08 -5.78
C LYS A 474 -10.65 24.13 -5.02
N THR A 475 -10.33 25.27 -4.40
CA THR A 475 -9.13 25.44 -3.58
C THR A 475 -9.10 24.43 -2.43
N SER A 476 -10.19 24.34 -1.66
CA SER A 476 -10.30 23.40 -0.53
C SER A 476 -10.15 21.93 -0.98
N LEU A 477 -10.72 21.57 -2.12
CA LEU A 477 -10.59 20.23 -2.69
C LEU A 477 -9.15 19.94 -3.17
N THR A 478 -8.46 20.91 -3.78
CA THR A 478 -7.05 20.75 -4.18
C THR A 478 -6.12 20.59 -2.99
N GLU A 479 -6.33 21.35 -1.91
CA GLU A 479 -5.56 21.22 -0.67
C GLU A 479 -5.84 19.88 0.03
N LEU A 480 -7.10 19.43 0.06
CA LEU A 480 -7.45 18.12 0.61
C LEU A 480 -6.77 17.00 -0.19
N ARG A 481 -6.80 17.07 -1.52
CA ARG A 481 -6.11 16.13 -2.40
C ARG A 481 -4.62 16.08 -2.11
N GLN A 482 -3.94 17.23 -2.09
CA GLN A 482 -2.50 17.28 -1.80
C GLN A 482 -2.15 16.68 -0.42
N ARG A 483 -3.00 16.92 0.59
CA ARG A 483 -2.80 16.32 1.94
C ARG A 483 -2.98 14.81 1.94
N VAL A 484 -4.02 14.29 1.29
CA VAL A 484 -4.26 12.84 1.18
C VAL A 484 -3.13 12.17 0.39
N ASP A 485 -2.68 12.79 -0.70
CA ASP A 485 -1.57 12.31 -1.52
C ASP A 485 -0.25 12.28 -0.73
N ALA A 486 0.05 13.35 0.02
CA ALA A 486 1.24 13.42 0.87
C ALA A 486 1.21 12.33 1.96
N LYS A 487 0.06 12.13 2.63
CA LYS A 487 -0.12 11.05 3.61
C LYS A 487 0.05 9.66 2.98
N ALA A 488 -0.53 9.42 1.81
CA ALA A 488 -0.41 8.14 1.11
C ALA A 488 1.04 7.84 0.70
N ARG A 489 1.77 8.85 0.21
CA ARG A 489 3.21 8.75 -0.12
C ARG A 489 4.08 8.52 1.11
N GLN A 490 3.84 9.24 2.20
CA GLN A 490 4.57 9.05 3.46
C GLN A 490 4.37 7.62 3.98
N ARG A 491 3.15 7.08 3.90
CA ARG A 491 2.87 5.71 4.32
C ARG A 491 3.50 4.68 3.37
N LEU A 492 3.53 4.94 2.06
CA LEU A 492 4.24 4.12 1.09
C LEU A 492 5.74 4.07 1.37
N GLU A 493 6.34 5.20 1.74
CA GLU A 493 7.75 5.27 2.10
C GLU A 493 8.04 4.52 3.43
N ALA A 494 7.14 4.64 4.41
CA ALA A 494 7.21 3.85 5.63
C ALA A 494 7.11 2.34 5.34
N LEU A 495 6.22 1.94 4.42
CA LEU A 495 6.14 0.56 3.97
C LEU A 495 7.43 0.13 3.27
N ARG A 496 7.99 0.94 2.34
CA ARG A 496 9.28 0.65 1.70
C ARG A 496 10.37 0.39 2.74
N LYS A 497 10.47 1.23 3.77
CA LYS A 497 11.42 1.03 4.87
C LYS A 497 11.17 -0.30 5.60
N GLN A 498 9.91 -0.60 5.94
CA GLN A 498 9.55 -1.87 6.57
C GLN A 498 9.89 -3.08 5.68
N LEU A 499 9.65 -3.00 4.37
CA LEU A 499 9.98 -4.07 3.44
C LEU A 499 11.50 -4.23 3.29
N LYS A 500 12.29 -3.14 3.30
CA LYS A 500 13.76 -3.19 3.32
C LYS A 500 14.30 -3.85 4.58
N ASP A 501 13.71 -3.56 5.75
CA ASP A 501 14.12 -4.17 7.01
C ASP A 501 13.82 -5.69 7.04
N ILE A 502 12.78 -6.13 6.34
CA ILE A 502 12.35 -7.54 6.27
C ILE A 502 13.08 -8.29 5.15
N ALA A 503 13.25 -7.67 3.98
CA ALA A 503 13.74 -8.31 2.78
C ALA A 503 15.27 -8.36 2.75
N SER A 504 15.79 -9.48 2.26
CA SER A 504 17.19 -9.58 1.80
C SER A 504 17.32 -9.33 0.29
N GLU A 505 16.24 -8.87 -0.34
CA GLU A 505 16.17 -8.62 -1.78
C GLU A 505 16.76 -7.24 -2.06
N SER A 506 17.29 -7.06 -3.28
CA SER A 506 17.86 -5.75 -3.65
C SER A 506 16.77 -4.69 -3.73
N ASP A 507 17.13 -3.44 -3.49
CA ASP A 507 16.20 -2.30 -3.63
C ASP A 507 15.48 -2.32 -4.98
N ASP A 508 16.16 -2.72 -6.06
CA ASP A 508 15.58 -2.87 -7.40
C ASP A 508 14.44 -3.89 -7.46
N GLN A 509 14.53 -5.00 -6.72
CA GLN A 509 13.48 -6.04 -6.72
C GLN A 509 12.25 -5.59 -5.94
N ILE A 510 12.46 -4.87 -4.83
CA ILE A 510 11.38 -4.28 -4.04
C ILE A 510 10.67 -3.23 -4.91
N GLU A 511 11.42 -2.41 -5.63
CA GLU A 511 10.87 -1.36 -6.46
C GLU A 511 10.14 -1.94 -7.69
N ASP A 512 10.72 -2.92 -8.39
CA ASP A 512 10.05 -3.69 -9.45
C ASP A 512 8.74 -4.32 -8.95
N PHE A 513 8.72 -4.83 -7.72
CA PHE A 513 7.52 -5.42 -7.13
C PHE A 513 6.45 -4.36 -6.83
N LEU A 514 6.84 -3.19 -6.34
CA LEU A 514 5.93 -2.07 -6.09
C LEU A 514 5.37 -1.47 -7.39
N GLN A 515 6.16 -1.51 -8.47
CA GLN A 515 5.81 -1.00 -9.79
C GLN A 515 4.98 -1.98 -10.64
N LYS A 516 5.12 -3.31 -10.45
CA LYS A 516 4.36 -4.30 -11.22
C LYS A 516 2.84 -4.15 -11.03
N ASP A 517 2.14 -4.28 -12.16
CA ASP A 517 0.87 -3.65 -12.58
C ASP A 517 -0.38 -3.75 -11.66
N ASP A 518 -0.34 -4.39 -10.50
CA ASP A 518 -1.55 -4.67 -9.71
C ASP A 518 -1.41 -4.42 -8.20
N HIS A 519 -0.33 -3.80 -7.74
CA HIS A 519 -0.01 -3.82 -6.31
C HIS A 519 -0.27 -2.51 -5.58
N MET A 520 0.39 -1.39 -5.92
CA MET A 520 0.36 -0.21 -5.05
C MET A 520 0.32 1.12 -5.80
N LEU A 521 1.31 1.37 -6.67
CA LEU A 521 1.39 2.61 -7.45
C LEU A 521 0.20 2.76 -8.41
N PRO A 522 -0.18 1.75 -9.21
CA PRO A 522 -1.37 1.84 -10.06
C PRO A 522 -2.66 2.02 -9.25
N LEU A 523 -2.70 1.54 -8.00
CA LEU A 523 -3.85 1.71 -7.11
C LEU A 523 -3.97 3.17 -6.66
N ILE A 524 -2.85 3.80 -6.30
CA ILE A 524 -2.79 5.24 -6.01
C ILE A 524 -3.16 6.05 -7.26
N GLU A 525 -2.59 5.72 -8.42
CA GLU A 525 -2.88 6.39 -9.69
C GLU A 525 -4.33 6.25 -10.12
N LYS A 526 -4.93 5.06 -9.96
CA LYS A 526 -6.35 4.84 -10.21
C LYS A 526 -7.22 5.70 -9.29
N ARG A 527 -6.86 5.82 -8.00
CA ARG A 527 -7.58 6.70 -7.06
C ARG A 527 -7.42 8.17 -7.43
N LEU A 528 -6.24 8.58 -7.89
CA LEU A 528 -6.00 9.93 -8.42
C LEU A 528 -6.85 10.19 -9.67
N ALA A 529 -7.01 9.20 -10.55
CA ALA A 529 -7.86 9.27 -11.73
C ALA A 529 -9.34 9.36 -11.35
N ASP A 530 -9.81 8.57 -10.38
CA ASP A 530 -11.18 8.64 -9.84
C ASP A 530 -11.46 10.02 -9.23
N ALA A 531 -10.52 10.56 -8.46
CA ALA A 531 -10.62 11.91 -7.91
C ALA A 531 -10.70 12.97 -9.01
N LYS A 532 -9.83 12.89 -10.02
CA LYS A 532 -9.85 13.78 -11.19
C LYS A 532 -11.20 13.71 -11.93
N ALA A 533 -11.72 12.51 -12.17
CA ALA A 533 -13.03 12.34 -12.80
C ALA A 533 -14.16 12.96 -11.98
N LEU A 534 -14.03 13.00 -10.64
CA LEU A 534 -14.98 13.67 -9.76
C LEU A 534 -14.89 15.20 -9.91
N PHE A 535 -13.68 15.75 -10.03
CA PHE A 535 -13.46 17.17 -10.37
C PHE A 535 -14.08 17.53 -11.72
N ASP A 536 -13.81 16.73 -12.76
CA ASP A 536 -14.33 16.99 -14.10
C ASP A 536 -15.87 16.96 -14.11
N ARG A 537 -16.50 16.07 -13.32
CA ARG A 537 -17.97 16.07 -13.14
C ARG A 537 -18.48 17.30 -12.40
N THR A 538 -17.74 17.77 -11.39
CA THR A 538 -18.12 19.00 -10.69
C THR A 538 -18.02 20.19 -11.63
N ASP A 539 -16.98 20.28 -12.45
CA ASP A 539 -16.85 21.32 -13.48
C ASP A 539 -18.00 21.26 -14.49
N GLY A 540 -18.32 20.08 -15.03
CA GLY A 540 -19.48 19.95 -15.93
C GLY A 540 -20.84 20.25 -15.28
N ALA A 541 -20.96 20.13 -13.96
CA ALA A 541 -22.16 20.56 -13.23
C ALA A 541 -22.21 22.08 -13.03
N LEU A 542 -21.05 22.74 -13.01
CA LEU A 542 -20.91 24.19 -12.92
C LEU A 542 -21.24 24.87 -14.26
N ASP A 543 -20.85 24.27 -15.39
CA ASP A 543 -21.23 24.77 -16.72
C ASP A 543 -22.75 24.88 -16.88
N LYS A 544 -23.50 23.89 -16.39
CA LYS A 544 -24.98 23.92 -16.37
C LYS A 544 -25.55 25.05 -15.51
N HIS A 545 -24.78 25.53 -14.54
CA HIS A 545 -25.17 26.64 -13.68
C HIS A 545 -24.97 27.99 -14.38
N ASP A 546 -23.96 28.10 -15.25
CA ASP A 546 -23.81 29.27 -16.11
C ASP A 546 -24.99 29.40 -17.08
N ASP A 547 -25.50 28.29 -17.63
CA ASP A 547 -26.73 28.29 -18.44
C ASP A 547 -27.94 28.85 -17.67
N PHE A 548 -28.06 28.52 -16.39
CA PHE A 548 -29.13 29.04 -15.54
C PHE A 548 -29.02 30.56 -15.35
N TYR A 549 -27.82 31.07 -15.09
CA TYR A 549 -27.60 32.52 -14.98
C TYR A 549 -27.78 33.24 -16.32
N GLN A 550 -27.39 32.62 -17.43
CA GLN A 550 -27.62 33.20 -18.75
C GLN A 550 -29.13 33.38 -19.01
N LYS A 551 -29.95 32.41 -18.60
CA LYS A 551 -31.42 32.52 -18.64
C LYS A 551 -31.94 33.64 -17.75
N LEU A 552 -31.43 33.76 -16.52
CA LEU A 552 -31.79 34.85 -15.62
C LEU A 552 -31.41 36.22 -16.19
N GLU A 553 -30.22 36.35 -16.76
CA GLU A 553 -29.75 37.58 -17.39
C GLU A 553 -30.64 37.96 -18.59
N ASN A 554 -31.04 36.98 -19.39
CA ASN A 554 -31.98 37.20 -20.50
C ASN A 554 -33.35 37.70 -19.99
N ILE A 555 -33.84 37.16 -18.87
CA ILE A 555 -35.08 37.64 -18.22
C ILE A 555 -34.90 39.08 -17.73
N CYS A 556 -33.79 39.41 -17.06
CA CYS A 556 -33.50 40.77 -16.64
C CYS A 556 -33.43 41.75 -17.82
N LYS A 557 -32.68 41.40 -18.89
CA LYS A 557 -32.61 42.20 -20.12
C LYS A 557 -33.98 42.44 -20.73
N TYR A 558 -34.81 41.40 -20.77
CA TYR A 558 -36.19 41.51 -21.23
C TYR A 558 -36.99 42.53 -20.39
N PHE A 559 -36.97 42.44 -19.06
CA PHE A 559 -37.68 43.38 -18.20
C PHE A 559 -37.08 44.80 -18.22
N THR A 560 -35.78 44.94 -18.41
CA THR A 560 -35.11 46.23 -18.63
C THR A 560 -35.60 46.88 -19.93
N ASN A 561 -35.70 46.12 -21.02
CA ASN A 561 -36.24 46.60 -22.29
C ASN A 561 -37.71 47.00 -22.15
N VAL A 562 -38.53 46.17 -21.49
CA VAL A 562 -39.92 46.48 -21.17
C VAL A 562 -40.03 47.79 -20.37
N SER A 563 -39.23 47.94 -19.32
CA SER A 563 -39.23 49.15 -18.50
C SER A 563 -38.82 50.41 -19.28
N GLN A 564 -37.86 50.30 -20.20
CA GLN A 564 -37.46 51.40 -21.08
C GLN A 564 -38.56 51.80 -22.06
N GLU A 565 -39.21 50.83 -22.72
CA GLU A 565 -40.34 51.10 -23.60
C GLU A 565 -41.51 51.70 -22.82
N TRP A 566 -41.71 51.26 -21.58
CA TRP A 566 -42.71 51.85 -20.70
C TRP A 566 -42.41 53.32 -20.38
N LYS A 567 -41.16 53.62 -20.03
CA LYS A 567 -40.71 54.99 -19.79
C LYS A 567 -40.91 55.88 -21.02
N LYS A 568 -40.59 55.37 -22.23
CA LYS A 568 -40.84 56.08 -23.49
C LYS A 568 -42.33 56.31 -23.74
N HIS A 569 -43.17 55.31 -23.48
CA HIS A 569 -44.62 55.42 -23.66
C HIS A 569 -45.22 56.47 -22.74
N PHE A 570 -44.89 56.43 -21.45
CA PHE A 570 -45.37 57.43 -20.50
C PHE A 570 -44.86 58.84 -20.82
N ALA A 571 -43.60 59.00 -21.20
CA ALA A 571 -43.08 60.29 -21.64
C ALA A 571 -43.87 60.83 -22.84
N ALA A 572 -44.24 59.96 -23.80
CA ALA A 572 -45.06 60.34 -24.94
C ALA A 572 -46.52 60.67 -24.56
N LEU A 573 -47.12 59.93 -23.63
CA LEU A 573 -48.46 60.23 -23.11
C LEU A 573 -48.47 61.58 -22.38
N TYR A 574 -47.49 61.80 -21.50
CA TYR A 574 -47.34 63.04 -20.74
C TYR A 574 -47.12 64.25 -21.66
N LEU A 575 -46.19 64.13 -22.62
CA LEU A 575 -45.96 65.19 -23.60
C LEU A 575 -47.24 65.51 -24.37
N ARG A 576 -47.99 64.48 -24.78
CA ARG A 576 -49.25 64.70 -25.50
C ARG A 576 -50.33 65.35 -24.64
N GLU A 577 -50.41 64.97 -23.37
CA GLU A 577 -51.33 65.58 -22.41
C GLU A 577 -51.00 67.07 -22.20
N VAL A 578 -49.70 67.40 -22.05
CA VAL A 578 -49.21 68.79 -21.95
C VAL A 578 -49.56 69.57 -23.22
N GLU A 579 -49.25 69.03 -24.41
CA GLU A 579 -49.61 69.66 -25.70
C GLU A 579 -51.10 69.96 -25.77
N THR A 580 -51.97 69.01 -25.40
CA THR A 580 -53.42 69.24 -25.46
C THR A 580 -53.94 70.19 -24.40
N LYS A 581 -53.32 70.22 -23.21
CA LYS A 581 -53.62 71.24 -22.20
C LYS A 581 -53.25 72.62 -22.73
N GLU A 582 -52.09 72.73 -23.36
CA GLU A 582 -51.61 73.99 -23.94
C GLU A 582 -52.47 74.44 -25.13
N ASP A 583 -52.90 73.53 -26.00
CA ASP A 583 -53.88 73.80 -27.07
C ASP A 583 -55.21 74.30 -26.48
N LEU A 584 -55.72 73.66 -25.42
CA LEU A 584 -56.95 74.09 -24.74
C LEU A 584 -56.79 75.45 -24.05
N PHE A 585 -55.64 75.71 -23.42
CA PHE A 585 -55.31 77.02 -22.86
C PHE A 585 -55.25 78.08 -23.95
N GLN A 586 -54.59 77.83 -25.09
CA GLN A 586 -54.57 78.76 -26.22
C GLN A 586 -55.97 78.99 -26.80
N ILE A 587 -56.82 77.96 -26.91
CA ILE A 587 -58.20 78.10 -27.36
C ILE A 587 -59.00 78.96 -26.37
N SER A 588 -58.78 78.77 -25.07
CA SER A 588 -59.37 79.57 -23.99
C SER A 588 -58.90 81.02 -24.02
N ASP A 589 -57.60 81.26 -24.13
CA ASP A 589 -57.00 82.60 -24.18
C ASP A 589 -57.47 83.35 -25.43
N ASN A 590 -57.49 82.70 -26.60
CA ASN A 590 -58.04 83.27 -27.83
C ASN A 590 -59.53 83.63 -27.71
N HIS A 591 -60.29 82.83 -26.96
CA HIS A 591 -61.71 83.10 -26.70
C HIS A 591 -61.88 84.30 -25.75
N MET A 592 -61.10 84.33 -24.67
CA MET A 592 -61.06 85.44 -23.71
C MET A 592 -60.59 86.74 -24.34
N GLU A 593 -59.60 86.72 -25.23
CA GLU A 593 -59.13 87.90 -25.96
C GLU A 593 -60.23 88.46 -26.89
N ARG A 594 -60.98 87.59 -27.57
CA ARG A 594 -62.11 87.97 -28.43
C ARG A 594 -63.31 88.53 -27.64
N LEU A 595 -63.56 88.02 -26.45
CA LEU A 595 -64.65 88.48 -25.59
C LEU A 595 -64.29 89.75 -24.81
N GLN A 596 -63.13 89.78 -24.14
CA GLN A 596 -62.80 90.74 -23.08
C GLN A 596 -61.73 91.77 -23.45
N TYR A 597 -60.68 91.42 -24.21
CA TYR A 597 -59.43 92.21 -24.24
C TYR A 597 -59.08 92.96 -25.55
N GLY A 598 -59.99 93.05 -26.52
CA GLY A 598 -59.81 93.89 -27.72
C GLY A 598 -60.42 95.31 -27.62
N LYS A 599 -59.82 96.30 -28.31
CA LYS A 599 -60.46 97.62 -28.57
C LYS A 599 -61.80 97.50 -29.33
N ASP A 600 -61.94 96.36 -30.01
CA ASP A 600 -63.12 95.85 -30.72
C ASP A 600 -63.69 94.58 -30.07
N SER A 601 -63.41 94.28 -28.79
CA SER A 601 -63.97 93.08 -28.14
C SER A 601 -65.49 93.11 -28.20
N LEU A 602 -66.10 91.93 -28.31
CA LEU A 602 -67.55 91.84 -28.44
C LEU A 602 -68.29 92.42 -27.22
N GLU A 603 -67.72 92.29 -26.02
CA GLU A 603 -68.23 92.95 -24.81
C GLU A 603 -68.09 94.47 -24.88
N ASN A 604 -66.96 94.99 -25.37
CA ASN A 604 -66.76 96.43 -25.56
C ASN A 604 -67.66 97.00 -26.68
N GLN A 605 -67.89 96.24 -27.75
CA GLN A 605 -68.84 96.58 -28.80
C GLN A 605 -70.27 96.59 -28.26
N LEU A 606 -70.64 95.59 -27.45
CA LEU A 606 -71.93 95.52 -26.80
C LEU A 606 -72.13 96.70 -25.83
N ALA A 607 -71.15 96.98 -24.97
CA ALA A 607 -71.18 98.11 -24.03
C ALA A 607 -71.34 99.45 -24.78
N LYS A 608 -70.57 99.67 -25.85
CA LYS A 608 -70.71 100.86 -26.72
C LYS A 608 -72.09 100.96 -27.37
N GLN A 609 -72.65 99.84 -27.83
CA GLN A 609 -73.96 99.84 -28.46
C GLN A 609 -75.08 100.06 -27.42
N ILE A 610 -74.98 99.51 -26.21
CA ILE A 610 -75.89 99.78 -25.09
C ILE A 610 -75.84 101.26 -24.70
N GLU A 611 -74.65 101.84 -24.54
CA GLU A 611 -74.49 103.27 -24.24
C GLU A 611 -75.09 104.17 -25.31
N ARG A 612 -74.96 103.79 -26.60
CA ARG A 612 -75.60 104.50 -27.71
C ARG A 612 -77.11 104.37 -27.67
N LEU A 613 -77.63 103.18 -27.39
CA LEU A 613 -79.07 102.90 -27.29
C LEU A 613 -79.73 103.73 -26.17
N LEU A 614 -79.01 103.98 -25.06
CA LEU A 614 -79.47 104.86 -23.98
C LEU A 614 -79.54 106.36 -24.34
N ARG A 615 -78.94 106.79 -25.46
CA ARG A 615 -78.88 108.22 -25.88
C ARG A 615 -79.78 108.55 -27.07
N GLU A 616 -80.50 107.59 -27.62
CA GLU A 616 -81.30 107.73 -28.84
C GLU A 616 -82.74 108.23 -28.51
N PRO A 617 -83.21 109.36 -29.11
CA PRO A 617 -84.49 109.97 -28.74
C PRO A 617 -85.71 109.46 -29.53
N THR A 618 -85.52 108.62 -30.55
CA THR A 618 -86.57 108.22 -31.51
C THR A 618 -86.78 106.71 -31.57
N VAL A 619 -88.05 106.28 -31.66
CA VAL A 619 -88.44 104.86 -31.66
C VAL A 619 -87.85 104.09 -32.85
N GLU A 620 -87.76 104.71 -34.03
CA GLU A 620 -87.21 104.07 -35.24
C GLU A 620 -85.69 103.85 -35.15
N SER A 621 -84.96 104.79 -34.56
CA SER A 621 -83.52 104.66 -34.37
C SER A 621 -83.19 103.68 -33.24
N LEU A 622 -84.02 103.65 -32.19
CA LEU A 622 -83.97 102.65 -31.12
C LEU A 622 -84.21 101.23 -31.67
N ALA A 623 -85.17 101.04 -32.57
CA ALA A 623 -85.42 99.76 -33.22
C ALA A 623 -84.24 99.29 -34.08
N THR A 624 -83.59 100.21 -34.79
CA THR A 624 -82.40 99.93 -35.60
C THR A 624 -81.21 99.52 -34.72
N ARG A 625 -81.00 100.20 -33.59
CA ARG A 625 -79.95 99.84 -32.62
C ARG A 625 -80.25 98.55 -31.87
N MET A 626 -81.50 98.30 -31.53
CA MET A 626 -81.92 97.04 -30.92
C MET A 626 -81.65 95.86 -31.86
N LYS A 627 -81.80 96.06 -33.17
CA LYS A 627 -81.40 95.09 -34.20
C LYS A 627 -79.89 94.85 -34.20
N GLU A 628 -79.07 95.90 -34.14
CA GLU A 628 -77.60 95.76 -34.04
C GLU A 628 -77.15 95.08 -32.73
N ILE A 629 -77.83 95.33 -31.61
CA ILE A 629 -77.57 94.61 -30.35
C ILE A 629 -78.00 93.15 -30.44
N ASN A 630 -79.15 92.87 -31.06
CA ASN A 630 -79.56 91.49 -31.34
C ASN A 630 -78.59 90.78 -32.31
N GLU A 631 -77.93 91.49 -33.23
CA GLU A 631 -76.84 90.93 -34.04
C GLU A 631 -75.56 90.64 -33.23
N LEU A 632 -75.39 91.24 -32.06
CA LEU A 632 -74.28 90.97 -31.13
C LEU A 632 -74.60 89.86 -30.12
N VAL A 633 -75.80 89.85 -29.53
CA VAL A 633 -76.17 89.01 -28.36
C VAL A 633 -77.36 88.08 -28.61
N GLY A 634 -78.16 88.32 -29.66
CA GLY A 634 -79.32 87.51 -29.98
C GLY A 634 -78.95 86.11 -30.51
N PRO A 635 -79.95 85.26 -30.81
CA PRO A 635 -79.73 83.93 -31.37
C PRO A 635 -78.94 84.01 -32.70
N GLY A 636 -77.75 83.44 -32.74
CA GLY A 636 -76.82 83.55 -33.87
C GLY A 636 -76.01 84.87 -33.91
N GLY A 637 -76.07 85.65 -32.84
CA GLY A 637 -75.30 86.87 -32.66
C GLY A 637 -73.83 86.58 -32.40
N LYS A 638 -72.96 87.57 -32.64
CA LYS A 638 -71.50 87.38 -32.64
C LYS A 638 -70.94 86.80 -31.33
N ILE A 639 -71.53 87.11 -30.16
CA ILE A 639 -71.10 86.58 -28.85
C ILE A 639 -71.45 85.09 -28.72
N GLU A 640 -72.69 84.72 -29.06
CA GLU A 640 -73.11 83.32 -29.05
C GLU A 640 -72.27 82.51 -30.04
N LEU A 641 -72.04 83.06 -31.25
CA LEU A 641 -71.20 82.44 -32.27
C LEU A 641 -69.73 82.29 -31.81
N ALA A 642 -69.23 83.20 -30.97
CA ALA A 642 -67.90 83.10 -30.37
C ALA A 642 -67.82 82.00 -29.29
N HIS A 643 -68.86 81.85 -28.46
CA HIS A 643 -68.97 80.75 -27.50
C HIS A 643 -69.17 79.39 -28.17
N GLN A 644 -70.02 79.32 -29.20
CA GLN A 644 -70.19 78.12 -30.04
C GLN A 644 -68.87 77.74 -30.69
N ASN A 645 -68.15 78.69 -31.31
CA ASN A 645 -66.83 78.42 -31.89
C ASN A 645 -65.79 77.97 -30.84
N PHE A 646 -65.80 78.50 -29.62
CA PHE A 646 -64.92 78.05 -28.54
C PHE A 646 -65.27 76.63 -28.10
N ASN A 647 -66.56 76.35 -27.89
CA ASN A 647 -67.03 75.04 -27.50
C ASN A 647 -66.75 74.01 -28.60
N ASP A 648 -67.01 74.32 -29.86
CA ASP A 648 -66.73 73.47 -31.02
C ASP A 648 -65.23 73.19 -31.16
N LYS A 649 -64.37 74.19 -30.97
CA LYS A 649 -62.91 74.00 -31.01
C LYS A 649 -62.38 73.22 -29.82
N SER A 650 -62.83 73.54 -28.60
CA SER A 650 -62.47 72.82 -27.38
C SER A 650 -62.93 71.36 -27.44
N GLN A 651 -64.16 71.14 -27.89
CA GLN A 651 -64.73 69.82 -28.10
C GLN A 651 -64.00 69.08 -29.22
N ALA A 652 -63.68 69.74 -30.34
CA ALA A 652 -62.87 69.16 -31.43
C ALA A 652 -61.50 68.70 -30.92
N THR A 653 -60.75 69.58 -30.23
CA THR A 653 -59.43 69.26 -29.65
C THR A 653 -59.51 68.12 -28.63
N SER A 654 -60.54 68.10 -27.79
CA SER A 654 -60.81 67.00 -26.85
C SER A 654 -61.15 65.69 -27.57
N THR A 655 -62.00 65.75 -28.60
CA THR A 655 -62.34 64.57 -29.42
C THR A 655 -61.18 64.05 -30.25
N GLU A 656 -60.21 64.88 -30.62
CA GLU A 656 -58.97 64.45 -31.31
C GLU A 656 -57.94 63.87 -30.35
N HIS A 657 -57.92 64.31 -29.08
CA HIS A 657 -56.98 63.82 -28.08
C HIS A 657 -57.14 62.33 -27.80
N MET A 658 -58.36 61.85 -27.58
CA MET A 658 -58.65 60.45 -27.24
C MET A 658 -58.20 59.44 -28.32
N PRO A 659 -58.47 59.65 -29.63
CA PRO A 659 -57.92 58.82 -30.71
C PRO A 659 -56.40 58.79 -30.75
N LEU A 660 -55.73 59.92 -30.46
CA LEU A 660 -54.26 60.02 -30.47
C LEU A 660 -53.62 59.29 -29.29
N LEU A 661 -54.20 59.43 -28.08
CA LEU A 661 -53.84 58.60 -26.93
C LEU A 661 -54.02 57.11 -27.27
N GLY A 662 -55.17 56.75 -27.85
CA GLY A 662 -55.43 55.38 -28.30
C GLY A 662 -54.43 54.88 -29.35
N LYS A 663 -53.96 55.73 -30.27
CA LYS A 663 -52.88 55.40 -31.22
C LYS A 663 -51.55 55.16 -30.49
N LEU A 664 -51.18 56.00 -29.52
CA LEU A 664 -49.97 55.83 -28.71
C LEU A 664 -50.02 54.54 -27.88
N SER A 665 -51.13 54.25 -27.21
CA SER A 665 -51.32 53.00 -26.46
C SER A 665 -51.27 51.77 -27.35
N ARG A 666 -51.90 51.79 -28.53
CA ARG A 666 -51.78 50.69 -29.51
C ARG A 666 -50.36 50.50 -30.04
N LYS A 667 -49.60 51.59 -30.21
CA LYS A 667 -48.18 51.52 -30.61
C LYS A 667 -47.34 50.89 -29.51
N PHE A 668 -47.59 51.26 -28.25
CA PHE A 668 -46.93 50.64 -27.10
C PHE A 668 -47.29 49.17 -26.94
N VAL A 669 -48.58 48.81 -27.01
CA VAL A 669 -49.04 47.40 -26.95
C VAL A 669 -48.42 46.57 -28.07
N ARG A 670 -48.33 47.08 -29.30
CA ARG A 670 -47.62 46.40 -30.39
C ARG A 670 -46.14 46.20 -30.09
N LYS A 671 -45.46 47.24 -29.59
CA LYS A 671 -44.04 47.16 -29.25
C LYS A 671 -43.78 46.18 -28.09
N MET A 672 -44.67 46.17 -27.10
CA MET A 672 -44.67 45.21 -26.00
C MET A 672 -44.93 43.78 -26.50
N GLY A 673 -45.93 43.57 -27.35
CA GLY A 673 -46.19 42.27 -27.99
C GLY A 673 -44.96 41.75 -28.72
N SER A 674 -44.31 42.59 -29.53
CA SER A 674 -43.05 42.26 -30.20
C SER A 674 -41.93 41.87 -29.22
N LEU A 675 -41.77 42.59 -28.09
CA LEU A 675 -40.81 42.22 -27.05
C LEU A 675 -41.14 40.88 -26.38
N MET A 676 -42.43 40.57 -26.20
CA MET A 676 -42.90 39.30 -25.62
C MET A 676 -42.90 38.14 -26.62
N GLY A 677 -42.53 38.39 -27.89
CA GLY A 677 -42.69 37.40 -28.97
C GLY A 677 -44.15 37.12 -29.35
N VAL A 678 -45.10 37.90 -28.83
CA VAL A 678 -46.53 37.81 -29.16
C VAL A 678 -46.78 38.71 -30.37
N ARG A 679 -46.92 38.12 -31.55
CA ARG A 679 -47.41 38.86 -32.73
C ARG A 679 -48.88 39.21 -32.51
N ALA A 680 -49.25 40.46 -32.78
CA ALA A 680 -50.65 40.85 -32.77
C ALA A 680 -51.37 40.15 -33.93
N GLU A 681 -52.53 39.54 -33.67
CA GLU A 681 -53.28 38.72 -34.65
C GLU A 681 -53.56 39.45 -35.98
N GLY A 682 -53.59 40.79 -35.99
CA GLY A 682 -53.75 41.58 -37.22
C GLY A 682 -52.50 41.68 -38.12
N GLU A 683 -51.30 41.40 -37.62
CA GLU A 683 -50.06 41.44 -38.42
C GLU A 683 -49.81 40.12 -39.17
N LEU A 684 -50.35 39.00 -38.68
CA LEU A 684 -50.29 37.71 -39.41
C LEU A 684 -51.06 37.79 -40.73
N HIS A 685 -52.25 38.40 -40.75
CA HIS A 685 -53.01 38.60 -41.98
C HIS A 685 -52.34 39.57 -42.96
N ALA A 686 -51.75 40.67 -42.49
CA ALA A 686 -51.07 41.63 -43.37
C ALA A 686 -49.74 41.11 -43.93
N GLN A 687 -49.02 40.26 -43.18
CA GLN A 687 -47.80 39.62 -43.70
C GLN A 687 -48.13 38.46 -44.64
N ASP A 688 -49.12 37.62 -44.35
CA ASP A 688 -49.54 36.53 -45.25
C ASP A 688 -50.03 37.08 -46.59
N GLU A 689 -50.74 38.22 -46.60
CA GLU A 689 -51.13 38.93 -47.83
C GLU A 689 -49.91 39.51 -48.58
N SER A 690 -48.89 40.01 -47.86
CA SER A 690 -47.67 40.55 -48.47
C SER A 690 -46.68 39.48 -48.97
N GLU A 691 -46.62 38.32 -48.32
CA GLU A 691 -45.82 37.16 -48.73
C GLU A 691 -46.51 36.43 -49.90
N GLN A 692 -47.85 36.36 -49.92
CA GLN A 692 -48.60 35.96 -51.12
C GLN A 692 -48.33 36.92 -52.29
N ALA A 693 -48.35 38.24 -52.07
CA ALA A 693 -48.03 39.22 -53.11
C ALA A 693 -46.58 39.13 -53.63
N ARG A 694 -45.61 38.81 -52.77
CA ARG A 694 -44.20 38.62 -53.17
C ARG A 694 -43.96 37.30 -53.91
N SER A 695 -44.62 36.21 -53.53
CA SER A 695 -44.49 34.94 -54.27
C SER A 695 -45.07 35.03 -55.69
N ILE A 696 -46.10 35.87 -55.89
CA ILE A 696 -46.67 36.16 -57.22
C ILE A 696 -45.70 37.00 -58.07
N ASP A 697 -44.90 37.87 -57.45
CA ASP A 697 -43.93 38.73 -58.13
C ASP A 697 -42.60 37.99 -58.44
N GLU A 698 -42.21 37.02 -57.62
CA GLU A 698 -41.06 36.13 -57.89
C GLU A 698 -41.37 35.11 -58.99
N HIS A 699 -42.59 34.57 -59.05
CA HIS A 699 -42.98 33.69 -60.17
C HIS A 699 -43.07 34.42 -61.52
N ASN A 700 -43.34 35.74 -61.53
CA ASN A 700 -43.34 36.54 -62.75
C ASN A 700 -41.93 37.01 -63.19
N LYS A 701 -40.91 36.89 -62.33
CA LYS A 701 -39.52 37.27 -62.67
C LYS A 701 -38.67 36.13 -63.22
N GLU A 702 -39.06 34.86 -63.03
CA GLU A 702 -38.35 33.72 -63.61
C GLU A 702 -38.72 33.42 -65.08
N GLU A 703 -39.77 34.04 -65.64
CA GLU A 703 -40.17 33.83 -67.06
C GLU A 703 -39.59 34.87 -68.06
N GLN A 704 -38.84 35.88 -67.61
CA GLN A 704 -38.22 36.87 -68.52
C GLN A 704 -36.77 37.17 -68.13
N GLY A 705 -35.81 36.52 -68.80
CA GLY A 705 -34.41 36.96 -68.76
C GLY A 705 -33.40 35.83 -68.93
N GLY A 706 -33.36 35.24 -70.12
CA GLY A 706 -32.19 34.52 -70.60
C GLY A 706 -31.16 35.47 -71.24
N GLU A 707 -29.91 35.01 -71.23
CA GLU A 707 -28.75 35.39 -72.05
C GLU A 707 -27.78 36.49 -71.58
N GLU A 708 -26.49 36.11 -71.69
CA GLU A 708 -25.23 36.90 -71.67
C GLU A 708 -24.75 37.43 -70.30
N GLU A 709 -23.48 37.36 -69.87
CA GLU A 709 -22.19 37.03 -70.50
C GLU A 709 -21.14 36.70 -69.40
N LYS A 710 -19.97 36.22 -69.84
CA LYS A 710 -18.83 35.67 -69.09
C LYS A 710 -17.81 36.72 -68.58
N GLU A 711 -16.90 36.21 -67.72
CA GLU A 711 -15.56 36.75 -67.33
C GLU A 711 -15.57 37.90 -66.29
N GLU A 712 -14.74 37.96 -65.24
CA GLU A 712 -13.38 37.45 -65.02
C GLU A 712 -13.02 37.34 -63.50
N LYS A 713 -11.95 36.57 -63.23
CA LYS A 713 -11.30 36.12 -61.97
C LYS A 713 -11.08 37.14 -60.83
N LYS A 714 -11.16 36.65 -59.57
CA LYS A 714 -9.97 36.50 -58.66
C LYS A 714 -10.27 35.86 -57.29
N ASP A 715 -9.49 34.82 -57.01
CA ASP A 715 -8.90 34.35 -55.74
C ASP A 715 -9.56 34.64 -54.39
N GLY A 716 -9.82 33.56 -53.63
CA GLY A 716 -10.08 33.61 -52.19
C GLY A 716 -10.56 32.27 -51.64
N GLU A 717 -9.62 31.37 -51.35
CA GLU A 717 -9.88 30.14 -50.59
C GLU A 717 -10.46 30.48 -49.21
N GLY A 718 -11.65 29.96 -48.92
CA GLY A 718 -12.29 30.02 -47.62
C GLY A 718 -13.18 28.80 -47.42
N GLU A 719 -12.75 27.88 -46.57
CA GLU A 719 -13.51 26.73 -46.08
C GLU A 719 -14.89 27.16 -45.57
N LYS A 720 -15.96 26.73 -46.26
CA LYS A 720 -17.34 26.77 -45.74
C LYS A 720 -17.72 25.39 -45.21
N LYS A 721 -17.70 25.23 -43.88
CA LYS A 721 -18.54 24.24 -43.20
C LYS A 721 -19.98 24.72 -43.24
N LYS A 722 -20.86 23.87 -43.77
CA LYS A 722 -22.32 23.98 -43.65
C LYS A 722 -22.69 23.68 -42.20
N GLU A 723 -23.41 24.61 -41.56
CA GLU A 723 -24.15 24.35 -40.33
C GLU A 723 -25.63 24.61 -40.64
N GLU A 724 -26.39 23.53 -40.75
CA GLU A 724 -27.86 23.56 -40.84
C GLU A 724 -28.41 23.73 -39.42
N GLU A 725 -28.88 24.92 -39.11
CA GLU A 725 -29.55 25.22 -37.84
C GLU A 725 -31.07 24.99 -38.01
N LYS A 726 -31.56 23.87 -37.46
CA LYS A 726 -33.00 23.61 -37.29
C LYS A 726 -33.53 24.50 -36.16
N LYS A 727 -34.50 25.37 -36.48
CA LYS A 727 -35.33 26.08 -35.50
C LYS A 727 -36.40 25.12 -34.95
N ASP A 728 -36.17 24.57 -33.77
CA ASP A 728 -37.22 23.91 -32.99
C ASP A 728 -37.92 24.95 -32.10
N MET A 729 -39.21 25.13 -32.36
CA MET A 729 -40.12 25.99 -31.61
C MET A 729 -40.55 25.25 -30.34
N VAL A 730 -39.95 25.58 -29.19
CA VAL A 730 -40.28 24.98 -27.89
C VAL A 730 -41.47 25.71 -27.27
N THR A 731 -42.63 25.06 -27.23
CA THR A 731 -43.80 25.44 -26.42
C THR A 731 -43.56 25.11 -24.95
N PHE A 732 -43.78 26.08 -24.08
CA PHE A 732 -43.70 25.94 -22.62
C PHE A 732 -45.04 25.45 -22.05
N GLU A 733 -45.06 24.24 -21.48
CA GLU A 733 -46.06 23.84 -20.48
C GLU A 733 -45.38 23.78 -19.11
N ILE A 734 -45.85 24.62 -18.18
CA ILE A 734 -45.44 24.59 -16.77
C ILE A 734 -46.56 23.87 -16.01
N THR A 735 -46.33 22.61 -15.65
CA THR A 735 -47.13 21.94 -14.62
C THR A 735 -46.45 22.16 -13.27
N MET A 736 -47.09 22.94 -12.39
CA MET A 736 -46.73 23.00 -10.97
C MET A 736 -47.38 21.81 -10.27
N ASP A 737 -46.55 20.99 -9.62
CA ASP A 737 -46.96 19.86 -8.79
C ASP A 737 -46.87 20.30 -7.32
N ASP A 738 -48.03 20.53 -6.70
CA ASP A 738 -48.16 20.90 -5.30
C ASP A 738 -48.08 19.64 -4.43
N GLY A 739 -46.93 19.42 -3.79
CA GLY A 739 -46.67 18.25 -2.95
C GLY A 739 -45.89 18.55 -1.68
N GLN A 740 -46.63 18.94 -0.64
CA GLN A 740 -46.35 18.77 0.81
C GLN A 740 -45.05 19.33 1.41
N SER A 741 -45.22 20.47 2.10
CA SER A 741 -44.47 20.86 3.29
C SER A 741 -44.91 20.04 4.50
N ASP A 742 -43.97 19.52 5.30
CA ASP A 742 -43.82 19.87 6.73
C ASP A 742 -42.76 19.04 7.45
N ALA A 743 -42.21 19.67 8.50
CA ALA A 743 -41.30 19.18 9.54
C ALA A 743 -39.80 19.11 9.20
N PHE A 744 -39.06 20.18 9.52
CA PHE A 744 -37.93 20.16 10.47
C PHE A 744 -37.43 21.60 10.65
N SER A 745 -37.88 22.24 11.73
CA SER A 745 -37.34 23.52 12.21
C SER A 745 -36.72 23.29 13.58
N GLU A 746 -35.41 23.05 13.62
CA GLU A 746 -34.58 23.37 14.78
C GLU A 746 -33.29 24.00 14.28
N ILE A 747 -33.11 25.25 14.69
CA ILE A 747 -32.18 26.22 14.16
C ILE A 747 -30.88 26.11 14.96
N HIS A 748 -29.78 25.77 14.30
CA HIS A 748 -28.46 26.28 14.67
C HIS A 748 -27.94 27.13 13.51
N ASP A 749 -27.63 28.38 13.82
CA ASP A 749 -27.13 29.39 12.89
C ASP A 749 -25.82 28.93 12.21
N PRO A 750 -25.82 28.65 10.90
CA PRO A 750 -24.63 28.20 10.19
C PRO A 750 -23.56 29.29 10.05
N ALA A 751 -23.89 30.56 10.29
CA ALA A 751 -22.91 31.66 10.26
C ALA A 751 -21.96 31.61 11.48
N ALA A 752 -22.42 31.12 12.64
CA ALA A 752 -21.61 30.99 13.85
C ALA A 752 -20.57 29.84 13.75
N LEU A 753 -20.90 28.76 13.05
CA LEU A 753 -20.00 27.60 12.90
C LEU A 753 -18.82 27.90 11.96
N VAL A 754 -19.06 28.68 10.89
CA VAL A 754 -18.01 29.09 9.95
C VAL A 754 -17.08 30.12 10.57
N ALA A 755 -17.58 31.02 11.42
CA ALA A 755 -16.75 31.96 12.18
C ALA A 755 -15.86 31.26 13.23
N HIS A 756 -16.34 30.18 13.85
CA HIS A 756 -15.56 29.43 14.85
C HIS A 756 -14.43 28.58 14.22
N ILE A 757 -14.66 28.04 13.01
CA ILE A 757 -13.65 27.30 12.25
C ILE A 757 -12.57 28.22 11.67
N MET A 758 -12.93 29.45 11.27
CA MET A 758 -11.96 30.45 10.78
C MET A 758 -11.11 31.08 11.90
N ALA A 759 -11.60 31.10 13.15
CA ALA A 759 -10.92 31.73 14.28
C ALA A 759 -9.86 30.86 14.98
N THR A 760 -9.74 29.57 14.64
CA THR A 760 -8.83 28.62 15.32
C THR A 760 -7.56 28.27 14.52
N GLY A 761 -7.17 29.14 13.58
CA GLY A 761 -6.00 28.95 12.73
C GLY A 761 -4.72 29.63 13.24
N LYS A 762 -4.05 29.03 14.23
CA LYS A 762 -2.58 28.98 14.41
C LYS A 762 -2.22 28.16 15.66
N PRO A 763 -1.63 26.96 15.52
CA PRO A 763 -0.90 26.35 16.63
C PRO A 763 0.48 26.98 16.72
N ASP A 764 0.82 27.51 17.90
CA ASP A 764 2.19 27.91 18.23
C ASP A 764 3.15 26.71 18.09
N PRO A 765 4.40 26.94 17.65
CA PRO A 765 5.41 25.87 17.62
C PRO A 765 5.70 25.40 19.06
N PRO A 766 5.86 24.08 19.29
CA PRO A 766 6.17 23.58 20.61
C PRO A 766 7.54 24.11 21.08
N PRO A 767 7.70 24.41 22.38
CA PRO A 767 8.98 24.84 22.92
C PRO A 767 10.00 23.70 22.83
N VAL A 768 11.19 24.04 22.37
CA VAL A 768 12.39 23.20 22.40
C VAL A 768 12.75 22.92 23.87
N PRO A 769 12.90 21.66 24.30
CA PRO A 769 13.50 21.37 25.59
C PRO A 769 15.03 21.41 25.46
N GLU A 770 15.62 22.49 25.98
CA GLU A 770 17.02 22.51 26.41
C GLU A 770 17.21 21.59 27.61
N LYS A 771 18.16 20.65 27.46
CA LYS A 771 19.03 20.03 28.48
C LYS A 771 18.47 19.85 29.91
N ALA A 772 18.17 18.60 30.22
CA ALA A 772 18.30 18.05 31.57
C ALA A 772 19.04 16.71 31.46
N GLU A 773 20.37 16.77 31.55
CA GLU A 773 21.18 15.67 32.07
C GLU A 773 21.06 15.71 33.60
N GLU A 774 20.84 14.54 34.21
CA GLU A 774 20.92 14.17 35.64
C GLU A 774 19.61 13.57 36.18
N GLY A 775 19.67 12.27 36.54
CA GLY A 775 18.69 11.63 37.41
C GLY A 775 18.00 10.39 36.84
N ALA A 776 18.74 9.32 36.55
CA ALA A 776 18.17 7.99 36.36
C ALA A 776 19.16 6.92 36.85
N GLU A 777 19.30 6.79 38.17
CA GLU A 777 20.05 5.70 38.82
C GLU A 777 19.35 5.10 40.05
N GLU A 778 18.06 5.38 40.29
CA GLU A 778 17.38 4.94 41.54
C GLU A 778 16.08 4.12 41.41
N GLU A 779 15.64 3.72 40.21
CA GLU A 779 14.42 2.89 40.06
C GLU A 779 14.67 1.39 39.81
N GLU A 780 15.92 0.93 39.75
CA GLU A 780 16.25 -0.49 39.48
C GLU A 780 16.45 -1.36 40.76
N LYS A 781 16.07 -0.86 41.95
CA LYS A 781 16.24 -1.60 43.23
C LYS A 781 14.94 -2.02 43.94
N GLU A 782 13.76 -1.71 43.42
CA GLU A 782 12.50 -2.07 44.10
C GLU A 782 11.71 -3.23 43.48
N GLU A 783 12.11 -3.78 42.32
CA GLU A 783 11.47 -4.98 41.75
C GLU A 783 12.17 -6.30 42.11
N GLU A 784 13.31 -6.28 42.80
CA GLU A 784 14.00 -7.51 43.27
C GLU A 784 13.58 -7.95 44.69
N LYS A 785 12.46 -7.42 45.20
CA LYS A 785 11.94 -7.74 46.55
C LYS A 785 10.42 -7.99 46.63
N LYS A 786 9.81 -8.46 45.54
CA LYS A 786 8.46 -9.05 45.55
C LYS A 786 8.44 -10.46 45.00
#